data_AF-A0A8H7CBF9-F1
#
_entry.id   AF-A0A8H7CBF9-F1
#
_cell.length_a   1.000
_cell.length_b   1.000
_cell.length_c   1.000
_cell.angle_alpha   90.00
_cell.angle_beta   90.00
_cell.angle_gamma   90.00
#
_symmetry.space_group_name_H-M   'P 1'
#
loop_
_entity.id
_entity.type
_entity.pdbx_description
1 polymer ?
#
loop_
_entity_poly.entity_id
_entity_poly.type
_entity_poly.pdbx_seq_one_letter_code
_entity_poly.pdbx_strand_id
1 'polypeptide(L)'
;MSRPQFYDPNSPEEQPVPLPSAPQLTLAEGIVLQPPLTRRGTGPGLIAFVPPDSTLNLSFKSGDNKPLDPEPVQKWAEEGFAVVGITGHGSVSDNLKTAVDGLLNLKELDTRDKFAVAVYDPNVLAEVVAAIPQDPRLICLVVYGYSLVTPLLYPRWFACPHLQTSPLFRTLLCANWIVLLRRSFFLKRPTSTLPRLPSRIAKPPCTSRNTSVDHAIWEEHTYFEFEVRSVAKTMGTMVAEPYVNHVPTLAGGIGRKQLSAFYRDHFVFNNPKDTWMQTISRTVGSDRVVDEFIFHATHDKQIDWLLPGVPPTGKKFAIPMLGVINIRGDRLYHEHIWWDQGTAFCHLIRSSTMASPPAKRKRTEDASITRSDIWYKDGSVVLQAQQHQFRVHFSILGQHSSFFRDLEDLPQPPDQPTLDGCPIVELHDDAEDVENLLRALYNASFLFQETLPFPAVAALIRLGRKYLFRDLMKSAMERLTVHYPSAIEAYDAPLPPGRRIIQYPGIHFDVVSLARENNILLSVLPAAYWRAVKQCDSPTNLIDGIAANVSSRSNSNKVIHWDGFGNGNMITSAPILGSALATGRPYCADTWITSSYEFFSTYASSEKICAQCQQHTIESAAAGRKRIWEDLPGFFELPPWDELTGDL
;
A
#
# COMPACT_ATOMS: atom_id res chain seq x y z
N MET A 1 20.39 29.38 -24.73
CA MET A 1 21.64 29.15 -23.97
C MET A 1 21.82 27.64 -23.81
N SER A 2 23.04 27.12 -23.85
CA SER A 2 23.32 25.69 -23.68
C SER A 2 23.08 25.24 -22.23
N ARG A 3 22.48 24.07 -22.01
CA ARG A 3 22.22 23.53 -20.66
C ARG A 3 23.54 23.29 -19.88
N PRO A 4 23.62 23.67 -18.58
CA PRO A 4 24.80 23.42 -17.75
C PRO A 4 25.17 21.94 -17.71
N GLN A 5 26.48 21.64 -17.73
CA GLN A 5 26.98 20.25 -17.75
C GLN A 5 27.61 19.81 -16.42
N PHE A 6 27.91 20.77 -15.55
CA PHE A 6 28.50 20.55 -14.24
C PHE A 6 27.97 21.59 -13.27
N TYR A 7 28.05 21.27 -11.99
CA TYR A 7 27.68 22.19 -10.91
C TYR A 7 28.72 23.32 -10.77
N ASP A 8 28.26 24.57 -10.76
CA ASP A 8 29.08 25.74 -10.43
C ASP A 8 28.43 26.52 -9.28
N PRO A 9 29.02 26.50 -8.08
CA PRO A 9 28.46 27.20 -6.91
C PRO A 9 28.42 28.73 -7.06
N ASN A 10 29.19 29.30 -8.00
CA ASN A 10 29.20 30.74 -8.25
C ASN A 10 28.19 31.16 -9.33
N SER A 11 27.52 30.19 -9.96
CA SER A 11 26.51 30.48 -10.96
C SER A 11 25.34 31.28 -10.34
N PRO A 12 24.79 32.27 -11.04
CA PRO A 12 23.54 32.92 -10.64
C PRO A 12 22.39 31.92 -10.46
N GLU A 13 22.43 30.81 -11.20
CA GLU A 13 21.43 29.74 -11.16
C GLU A 13 21.55 28.86 -9.91
N GLU A 14 22.67 28.92 -9.19
CA GLU A 14 22.95 28.10 -7.99
C GLU A 14 22.90 28.91 -6.69
N GLN A 15 22.34 30.12 -6.73
CA GLN A 15 22.10 30.90 -5.53
C GLN A 15 20.99 30.25 -4.67
N PRO A 16 21.18 30.14 -3.34
CA PRO A 16 20.20 29.53 -2.46
C PRO A 16 18.83 30.19 -2.58
N VAL A 17 17.80 29.39 -2.87
CA VAL A 17 16.41 29.85 -2.82
C VAL A 17 15.91 29.76 -1.39
N PRO A 18 15.64 30.90 -0.71
CA PRO A 18 15.20 30.88 0.68
C PRO A 18 13.78 30.29 0.79
N LEU A 19 13.54 29.54 1.87
CA LEU A 19 12.20 29.10 2.22
C LEU A 19 11.40 30.29 2.79
N PRO A 20 10.07 30.32 2.58
CA PRO A 20 9.19 31.22 3.31
C PRO A 20 9.45 31.05 4.80
N SER A 21 9.66 32.17 5.48
CA SER A 21 9.95 32.19 6.90
C SER A 21 9.13 33.31 7.53
N ALA A 22 8.45 32.98 8.62
CA ALA A 22 7.70 33.93 9.42
C ALA A 22 7.95 33.61 10.89
N PRO A 23 8.29 34.61 11.72
CA PRO A 23 8.54 34.38 13.13
C PRO A 23 7.25 33.91 13.81
N GLN A 24 7.39 32.89 14.64
CA GLN A 24 6.31 32.42 15.51
C GLN A 24 6.02 33.49 16.57
N LEU A 25 4.74 33.77 16.80
CA LEU A 25 4.27 34.77 17.75
C LEU A 25 3.72 34.07 18.99
N THR A 26 4.14 34.49 20.18
CA THR A 26 3.55 33.99 21.44
C THR A 26 2.34 34.84 21.79
N LEU A 27 1.16 34.23 21.85
CA LEU A 27 -0.09 34.91 22.24
C LEU A 27 -0.32 34.87 23.75
N ALA A 28 -0.01 33.72 24.37
CA ALA A 28 -0.08 33.49 25.80
C ALA A 28 0.85 32.31 26.19
N GLU A 29 0.95 32.00 27.48
CA GLU A 29 1.65 30.79 27.93
C GLU A 29 0.97 29.55 27.32
N GLY A 30 1.75 28.74 26.58
CA GLY A 30 1.24 27.56 25.89
C GLY A 30 0.41 27.84 24.62
N ILE A 31 0.29 29.10 24.18
CA ILE A 31 -0.44 29.47 22.95
C ILE A 31 0.47 30.23 21.99
N VAL A 32 0.69 29.64 20.82
CA VAL A 32 1.58 30.16 19.77
C VAL A 32 0.82 30.33 18.46
N LEU A 33 1.15 31.36 17.70
CA LEU A 33 0.63 31.64 16.37
C LEU A 33 1.75 31.57 15.35
N GLN A 34 1.60 30.69 14.35
CA GLN A 34 2.51 30.53 13.23
C GLN A 34 1.84 31.06 11.95
N PRO A 35 2.37 32.12 11.32
CA PRO A 35 1.90 32.55 10.01
C PRO A 35 2.16 31.49 8.92
N PRO A 36 1.42 31.52 7.80
CA PRO A 36 1.60 30.58 6.69
C PRO A 36 3.04 30.55 6.17
N LEU A 37 3.55 29.35 5.87
CA LEU A 37 4.92 29.11 5.38
C LEU A 37 4.95 28.69 3.90
N THR A 38 3.97 29.17 3.12
CA THR A 38 3.90 28.99 1.67
C THR A 38 4.33 30.24 0.92
N ARG A 39 4.68 30.14 -0.36
CA ARG A 39 5.01 31.28 -1.25
C ARG A 39 3.86 32.27 -1.37
N ARG A 40 2.62 31.83 -1.14
CA ARG A 40 1.44 32.70 -1.08
C ARG A 40 1.55 33.73 0.03
N GLY A 41 2.20 33.40 1.14
CA GLY A 41 2.38 34.26 2.30
C GLY A 41 1.09 34.56 3.09
N THR A 42 -0.07 34.11 2.61
CA THR A 42 -1.36 34.29 3.28
C THR A 42 -2.19 33.01 3.24
N GLY A 43 -3.11 32.86 4.20
CA GLY A 43 -3.85 31.61 4.38
C GLY A 43 -5.07 31.69 5.28
N PRO A 44 -5.93 30.65 5.29
CA PRO A 44 -7.03 30.53 6.23
C PRO A 44 -6.53 30.16 7.64
N GLY A 45 -7.33 30.47 8.66
CA GLY A 45 -6.97 30.21 10.06
C GLY A 45 -7.33 28.78 10.52
N LEU A 46 -6.41 28.17 11.25
CA LEU A 46 -6.54 26.86 11.89
C LEU A 46 -6.13 26.95 13.37
N ILE A 47 -6.90 26.36 14.26
CA ILE A 47 -6.59 26.26 15.69
C ILE A 47 -6.29 24.80 16.00
N ALA A 48 -5.10 24.50 16.51
CA ALA A 48 -4.63 23.15 16.79
C ALA A 48 -4.41 22.95 18.30
N PHE A 49 -5.18 22.07 18.93
CA PHE A 49 -4.93 21.60 20.30
C PHE A 49 -3.95 20.44 20.26
N VAL A 50 -2.78 20.60 20.90
CA VAL A 50 -1.67 19.64 20.85
C VAL A 50 -1.30 19.20 22.28
N PRO A 51 -0.92 17.93 22.54
CA PRO A 51 -0.60 17.47 23.89
C PRO A 51 0.55 18.24 24.56
N PRO A 52 0.59 18.36 25.90
CA PRO A 52 1.62 19.11 26.62
C PRO A 52 3.06 18.59 26.40
N ASP A 53 3.21 17.27 26.20
CA ASP A 53 4.51 16.62 25.97
C ASP A 53 5.02 16.78 24.53
N SER A 54 4.22 17.38 23.64
CA SER A 54 4.68 17.73 22.29
C SER A 54 5.56 18.98 22.35
N THR A 55 6.76 18.91 21.78
CA THR A 55 7.68 20.05 21.76
C THR A 55 7.20 21.07 20.73
N LEU A 56 6.36 22.02 21.13
CA LEU A 56 6.04 23.21 20.32
C LEU A 56 7.27 24.05 19.95
N ASN A 57 8.41 23.82 20.61
CA ASN A 57 9.67 24.51 20.39
C ASN A 57 10.70 23.61 19.70
N LEU A 58 11.21 24.10 18.56
CA LEU A 58 12.28 23.52 17.77
C LEU A 58 13.61 23.44 18.57
N SER A 59 13.91 22.29 19.16
CA SER A 59 15.28 21.77 19.23
C SER A 59 15.27 20.27 19.53
N PHE A 60 15.31 19.43 18.50
CA PHE A 60 15.63 18.02 18.70
C PHE A 60 17.11 17.92 19.10
N LYS A 61 17.38 17.33 20.27
CA LYS A 61 18.76 16.95 20.62
C LYS A 61 19.23 15.93 19.58
N SER A 62 20.44 16.14 19.07
CA SER A 62 21.12 15.22 18.15
C SER A 62 21.24 13.84 18.81
N GLY A 63 20.40 12.88 18.40
CA GLY A 63 20.45 11.50 18.90
C GLY A 63 19.18 10.66 18.70
N ASP A 64 17.99 11.26 18.71
CA ASP A 64 16.73 10.54 18.52
C ASP A 64 16.27 10.54 17.04
N ASN A 65 15.68 9.43 16.59
CA ASN A 65 15.09 9.31 15.25
C ASN A 65 13.91 10.28 15.09
N LYS A 66 14.21 11.50 14.63
CA LYS A 66 13.23 12.56 14.34
C LYS A 66 12.16 12.01 13.37
N PRO A 67 10.86 12.16 13.68
CA PRO A 67 9.80 11.82 12.73
C PRO A 67 9.94 12.64 11.45
N LEU A 68 9.52 12.04 10.35
CA LEU A 68 9.66 12.59 9.00
C LEU A 68 8.67 13.74 8.75
N ASP A 69 7.54 13.75 9.46
CA ASP A 69 6.62 14.88 9.49
C ASP A 69 7.02 15.88 10.59
N PRO A 70 6.89 17.19 10.35
CA PRO A 70 7.07 18.19 11.39
C PRO A 70 5.89 18.17 12.39
N GLU A 71 6.07 18.83 13.53
CA GLU A 71 5.03 19.04 14.52
C GLU A 71 3.77 19.69 13.91
N PRO A 72 2.56 19.42 14.45
CA PRO A 72 1.30 19.85 13.83
C PRO A 72 1.24 21.33 13.42
N VAL A 73 1.74 22.24 14.27
CA VAL A 73 1.73 23.69 13.97
C VAL A 73 2.54 23.99 12.71
N GLN A 74 3.76 23.48 12.64
CA GLN A 74 4.66 23.64 11.50
C GLN A 74 4.08 22.96 10.25
N LYS A 75 3.54 21.74 10.40
CA LYS A 75 2.92 20.99 9.30
C LYS A 75 1.82 21.81 8.61
N TRP A 76 0.86 22.31 9.38
CA TRP A 76 -0.26 23.06 8.82
C TRP A 76 0.15 24.43 8.28
N ALA A 77 1.17 25.06 8.86
CA ALA A 77 1.73 26.29 8.32
C ALA A 77 2.38 26.06 6.95
N GLU A 78 3.12 24.95 6.77
CA GLU A 78 3.67 24.51 5.48
C GLU A 78 2.58 24.12 4.47
N GLU A 79 1.40 23.70 4.92
CA GLU A 79 0.21 23.49 4.07
C GLU A 79 -0.50 24.80 3.70
N GLY A 80 -0.08 25.93 4.28
CA GLY A 80 -0.57 27.27 3.94
C GLY A 80 -1.63 27.82 4.88
N PHE A 81 -1.79 27.27 6.08
CA PHE A 81 -2.67 27.81 7.10
C PHE A 81 -1.94 28.82 8.00
N ALA A 82 -2.68 29.80 8.54
CA ALA A 82 -2.27 30.53 9.73
C ALA A 82 -2.69 29.71 10.95
N VAL A 83 -1.73 29.23 11.75
CA VAL A 83 -2.00 28.17 12.73
C VAL A 83 -1.79 28.67 14.14
N VAL A 84 -2.81 28.58 15.00
CA VAL A 84 -2.65 28.74 16.44
C VAL A 84 -2.47 27.37 17.08
N GLY A 85 -1.29 27.09 17.64
CA GLY A 85 -1.05 25.92 18.47
C GLY A 85 -1.37 26.22 19.94
N ILE A 86 -2.12 25.33 20.58
CA ILE A 86 -2.49 25.41 22.00
C ILE A 86 -2.00 24.14 22.68
N THR A 87 -1.12 24.30 23.68
CA THR A 87 -0.70 23.26 24.63
C THR A 87 -0.94 23.75 26.04
N GLY A 88 -1.55 22.94 26.90
CA GLY A 88 -1.59 23.21 28.33
C GLY A 88 -2.97 23.18 28.98
N HIS A 89 -2.98 23.54 30.26
CA HIS A 89 -4.13 23.45 31.15
C HIS A 89 -4.74 24.83 31.35
N GLY A 90 -5.98 25.00 30.91
CA GLY A 90 -6.76 26.23 31.01
C GLY A 90 -8.15 26.01 30.42
N SER A 91 -9.04 26.98 30.61
CA SER A 91 -10.39 26.93 30.03
C SER A 91 -10.30 26.90 28.51
N VAL A 92 -10.82 25.83 27.88
CA VAL A 92 -10.85 25.71 26.42
C VAL A 92 -11.56 26.88 25.75
N SER A 93 -12.59 27.44 26.40
CA SER A 93 -13.32 28.61 25.88
C SER A 93 -12.43 29.87 25.81
N ASP A 94 -11.60 30.10 26.82
CA ASP A 94 -10.70 31.26 26.86
C ASP A 94 -9.55 31.10 25.87
N ASN A 95 -9.06 29.87 25.73
CA ASN A 95 -8.03 29.53 24.75
C ASN A 95 -8.53 29.72 23.31
N LEU A 96 -9.76 29.28 23.00
CA LEU A 96 -10.39 29.51 21.70
C LEU A 96 -10.57 31.00 21.40
N LYS A 97 -11.01 31.79 22.38
CA LYS A 97 -11.15 33.24 22.22
C LYS A 97 -9.80 33.90 21.91
N THR A 98 -8.78 33.57 22.70
CA THR A 98 -7.40 34.06 22.50
C THR A 98 -6.87 33.68 21.12
N ALA A 99 -7.13 32.44 20.67
CA ALA A 99 -6.70 31.96 19.36
C ALA A 99 -7.39 32.71 18.22
N VAL A 100 -8.70 32.93 18.30
CA VAL A 100 -9.46 33.66 17.28
C VAL A 100 -9.02 35.13 17.22
N ASP A 101 -8.85 35.80 18.37
CA ASP A 101 -8.38 37.18 18.43
C ASP A 101 -6.95 37.31 17.87
N GLY A 102 -6.08 36.34 18.17
CA GLY A 102 -4.74 36.27 17.60
C GLY A 102 -4.74 36.12 16.08
N LEU A 103 -5.57 35.23 15.54
CA LEU A 103 -5.74 35.05 14.09
C LEU A 103 -6.26 36.33 13.43
N LEU A 104 -7.26 36.99 14.00
CA LEU A 104 -7.85 38.21 13.43
C LEU A 104 -6.88 39.40 13.39
N ASN A 105 -5.93 39.46 14.33
CA ASN A 105 -4.89 40.47 14.37
C ASN A 105 -3.73 40.18 13.39
N LEU A 106 -3.69 38.98 12.78
CA LEU A 106 -2.68 38.62 11.81
C LEU A 106 -3.00 39.23 10.43
N LYS A 107 -2.01 39.87 9.80
CA LYS A 107 -2.19 40.52 8.49
C LYS A 107 -2.29 39.48 7.36
N GLU A 108 -1.57 38.37 7.54
CA GLU A 108 -1.43 37.23 6.64
C GLU A 108 -2.65 36.30 6.66
N LEU A 109 -3.68 36.62 7.45
CA LEU A 109 -4.94 35.89 7.48
C LEU A 109 -5.86 36.35 6.33
N ASP A 110 -6.22 35.42 5.46
CA ASP A 110 -7.13 35.67 4.33
C ASP A 110 -8.62 35.60 4.74
N THR A 111 -8.99 34.53 5.44
CA THR A 111 -10.37 34.23 5.81
C THR A 111 -10.60 34.62 7.26
N ARG A 112 -11.34 35.71 7.49
CA ARG A 112 -11.57 36.28 8.83
C ARG A 112 -12.88 35.86 9.48
N ASP A 113 -13.78 35.23 8.74
CA ASP A 113 -15.12 34.83 9.19
C ASP A 113 -15.24 33.34 9.52
N LYS A 114 -14.24 32.52 9.16
CA LYS A 114 -14.29 31.05 9.24
C LYS A 114 -12.95 30.47 9.64
N PHE A 115 -12.97 29.60 10.65
CA PHE A 115 -11.81 28.91 11.19
C PHE A 115 -12.09 27.42 11.36
N ALA A 116 -11.05 26.61 11.22
CA ALA A 116 -11.08 25.19 11.52
C ALA A 116 -10.40 24.90 12.86
N VAL A 117 -10.83 23.84 13.55
CA VAL A 117 -10.24 23.37 14.81
C VAL A 117 -9.74 21.95 14.61
N ALA A 118 -8.47 21.69 14.91
CA ALA A 118 -7.85 20.37 14.92
C ALA A 118 -7.49 19.99 16.37
N VAL A 119 -7.83 18.77 16.78
CA VAL A 119 -7.61 18.27 18.14
C VAL A 119 -6.73 17.04 18.08
N TYR A 120 -5.50 17.17 18.55
CA TYR A 120 -4.52 16.08 18.74
C TYR A 120 -4.45 15.61 20.19
N ASP A 121 -4.79 16.50 21.14
CA ASP A 121 -4.90 16.12 22.55
C ASP A 121 -6.30 15.58 22.86
N PRO A 122 -6.42 14.27 23.17
CA PRO A 122 -7.72 13.70 23.47
C PRO A 122 -8.34 14.19 24.77
N ASN A 123 -7.53 14.69 25.71
CA ASN A 123 -8.03 15.08 27.03
C ASN A 123 -8.93 16.32 26.95
N VAL A 124 -8.73 17.18 25.95
CA VAL A 124 -9.50 18.42 25.77
C VAL A 124 -10.67 18.28 24.79
N LEU A 125 -10.84 17.11 24.16
CA LEU A 125 -11.81 16.92 23.08
C LEU A 125 -13.25 17.21 23.52
N ALA A 126 -13.66 16.71 24.69
CA ALA A 126 -15.03 16.91 25.20
C ALA A 126 -15.35 18.39 25.42
N GLU A 127 -14.39 19.14 25.96
CA GLU A 127 -14.52 20.58 26.20
C GLU A 127 -14.50 21.38 24.89
N VAL A 128 -13.66 21.01 23.92
CA VAL A 128 -13.62 21.62 22.58
C VAL A 128 -14.96 21.44 21.86
N VAL A 129 -15.53 20.23 21.89
CA VAL A 129 -16.84 19.95 21.28
C VAL A 129 -17.95 20.78 21.93
N ALA A 130 -17.88 21.02 23.24
CA ALA A 130 -18.85 21.85 23.95
C ALA A 130 -18.68 23.35 23.67
N ALA A 131 -17.45 23.81 23.39
CA ALA A 131 -17.13 25.23 23.19
C ALA A 131 -17.33 25.72 21.74
N ILE A 132 -17.14 24.86 20.73
CA ILE A 132 -17.29 25.23 19.31
C ILE A 132 -18.63 25.92 18.99
N PRO A 133 -19.80 25.43 19.46
CA PRO A 133 -21.08 26.04 19.13
C PRO A 133 -21.27 27.46 19.69
N GLN A 134 -20.40 27.91 20.60
CA GLN A 134 -20.45 29.26 21.18
C GLN A 134 -19.87 30.33 20.25
N ASP A 135 -19.05 29.95 19.26
CA ASP A 135 -18.50 30.86 18.25
C ASP A 135 -18.87 30.40 16.83
N PRO A 136 -19.77 31.13 16.12
CA PRO A 136 -20.23 30.73 14.79
C PRO A 136 -19.13 30.76 13.71
N ARG A 137 -17.96 31.35 14.00
CA ARG A 137 -16.82 31.36 13.08
C ARG A 137 -16.07 30.01 13.07
N LEU A 138 -16.26 29.17 14.10
CA LEU A 138 -15.65 27.85 14.18
C LEU A 138 -16.52 26.82 13.42
N ILE A 139 -16.17 26.56 12.17
CA ILE A 139 -17.06 25.83 11.24
C ILE A 139 -16.70 24.35 11.03
N CYS A 140 -15.53 23.93 11.51
CA CYS A 140 -14.99 22.59 11.27
C CYS A 140 -14.22 22.07 12.49
N LEU A 141 -14.45 20.79 12.83
CA LEU A 141 -13.68 20.05 13.84
C LEU A 141 -13.02 18.82 13.22
N VAL A 142 -11.71 18.70 13.41
CA VAL A 142 -10.89 17.55 13.01
C VAL A 142 -10.31 16.92 14.27
N VAL A 143 -10.46 15.62 14.45
CA VAL A 143 -9.96 14.91 15.65
C VAL A 143 -8.96 13.84 15.24
N TYR A 144 -7.79 13.88 15.87
CA TYR A 144 -6.67 12.97 15.65
C TYR A 144 -6.51 12.03 16.84
N GLY A 145 -6.39 10.72 16.58
CA GLY A 145 -5.83 9.78 17.56
C GLY A 145 -6.81 9.14 18.54
N TYR A 146 -8.12 9.24 18.34
CA TYR A 146 -9.13 8.59 19.21
C TYR A 146 -10.09 7.66 18.46
N SER A 147 -10.52 6.60 19.16
CA SER A 147 -11.76 5.88 18.88
C SER A 147 -12.78 6.43 19.86
N LEU A 148 -13.88 7.03 19.40
CA LEU A 148 -14.98 7.41 20.29
C LEU A 148 -15.56 6.11 20.89
N VAL A 149 -15.21 5.79 22.14
CA VAL A 149 -15.70 4.60 22.85
C VAL A 149 -17.13 4.81 23.40
N THR A 150 -17.68 6.02 23.29
CA THR A 150 -19.11 6.27 23.48
C THR A 150 -19.82 6.31 22.12
N PRO A 151 -20.80 5.43 21.86
CA PRO A 151 -21.59 5.51 20.66
C PRO A 151 -22.45 6.77 20.76
N LEU A 152 -22.04 7.84 20.09
CA LEU A 152 -23.02 8.68 19.43
C LEU A 152 -23.63 7.79 18.35
N LEU A 153 -24.67 7.04 18.71
CA LEU A 153 -25.69 6.60 17.77
C LEU A 153 -25.97 7.81 16.87
N TYR A 154 -25.74 7.72 15.56
CA TYR A 154 -26.77 7.99 14.56
C TYR A 154 -26.23 7.75 13.13
N PRO A 155 -27.07 7.20 12.24
CA PRO A 155 -26.75 6.83 10.87
C PRO A 155 -26.64 8.04 9.92
N ARG A 156 -25.81 7.93 8.88
CA ARG A 156 -25.70 8.88 7.76
C ARG A 156 -27.00 8.93 6.95
N TRP A 157 -27.82 9.98 7.05
CA TRP A 157 -28.85 10.26 6.03
C TRP A 157 -29.02 11.76 5.75
N PHE A 158 -29.18 12.06 4.46
CA PHE A 158 -29.64 13.33 3.88
C PHE A 158 -31.01 13.74 4.46
N ALA A 159 -31.25 15.06 4.55
CA ALA A 159 -32.39 15.68 5.24
C ALA A 159 -33.77 15.50 4.58
N CYS A 160 -34.83 15.32 5.39
CA CYS A 160 -36.10 16.08 5.34
C CYS A 160 -36.97 15.82 6.60
N PRO A 161 -37.90 16.74 6.95
CA PRO A 161 -38.24 17.07 8.34
C PRO A 161 -39.51 16.37 8.85
N HIS A 162 -39.49 15.89 10.08
CA HIS A 162 -40.61 16.05 11.03
C HIS A 162 -40.25 15.49 12.41
N LEU A 163 -40.72 16.21 13.44
CA LEU A 163 -40.70 15.94 14.88
C LEU A 163 -39.44 16.35 15.68
N GLN A 164 -39.70 17.34 16.55
CA GLN A 164 -38.92 17.80 17.70
C GLN A 164 -38.74 16.63 18.70
N THR A 165 -37.66 16.54 19.49
CA THR A 165 -37.50 17.27 20.77
C THR A 165 -36.08 17.16 21.34
N SER A 166 -35.28 18.24 21.33
CA SER A 166 -34.17 18.52 22.29
C SER A 166 -33.41 19.81 21.89
N PRO A 167 -33.14 20.77 22.81
CA PRO A 167 -32.36 21.98 22.51
C PRO A 167 -30.88 21.71 22.17
N LEU A 168 -30.27 20.66 22.75
CA LEU A 168 -28.88 20.25 22.47
C LEU A 168 -28.70 19.75 21.03
N PHE A 169 -29.77 19.23 20.43
CA PHE A 169 -29.78 18.64 19.08
C PHE A 169 -29.73 19.70 17.96
N ARG A 170 -30.17 20.93 18.25
CA ARG A 170 -30.14 22.04 17.28
C ARG A 170 -28.72 22.59 17.06
N THR A 171 -27.84 22.50 18.04
CA THR A 171 -26.49 23.10 17.99
C THR A 171 -25.45 22.17 17.35
N LEU A 172 -25.59 20.86 17.51
CA LEU A 172 -24.72 19.86 16.87
C LEU A 172 -24.94 19.73 15.36
N LEU A 173 -26.14 20.06 14.86
CA LEU A 173 -26.45 20.17 13.43
C LEU A 173 -25.90 21.46 12.79
N CYS A 174 -25.36 22.41 13.57
CA CYS A 174 -24.80 23.66 13.05
C CYS A 174 -23.30 23.57 12.71
N ALA A 175 -22.56 22.61 13.27
CA ALA A 175 -21.17 22.36 12.88
C ALA A 175 -21.15 21.36 11.72
N ASN A 176 -21.19 21.87 10.49
CA ASN A 176 -21.47 21.08 9.29
C ASN A 176 -20.48 19.92 9.00
N TRP A 177 -19.33 19.78 9.67
CA TRP A 177 -18.33 18.76 9.34
C TRP A 177 -17.46 18.33 10.55
N ILE A 178 -17.73 17.15 11.11
CA ILE A 178 -16.81 16.45 12.03
C ILE A 178 -16.05 15.38 11.23
N VAL A 179 -14.72 15.44 11.20
CA VAL A 179 -13.88 14.43 10.55
C VAL A 179 -12.97 13.74 11.58
N LEU A 180 -13.17 12.44 11.73
CA LEU A 180 -12.42 11.57 12.64
C LEU A 180 -11.27 10.91 11.87
N LEU A 181 -10.03 11.15 12.31
CA LEU A 181 -8.83 10.53 11.75
C LEU A 181 -8.28 9.52 12.75
N ARG A 182 -8.42 8.22 12.43
CA ARG A 182 -7.92 7.12 13.26
C ARG A 182 -6.38 7.11 13.31
N ARG A 183 -5.85 6.74 14.47
CA ARG A 183 -4.43 6.46 14.69
C ARG A 183 -4.08 5.14 14.00
N SER A 184 -3.40 5.18 12.87
CA SER A 184 -2.70 4.02 12.34
C SER A 184 -1.20 4.22 12.57
N PHE A 185 -0.51 3.14 12.95
CA PHE A 185 0.95 2.92 13.00
C PHE A 185 1.68 3.07 14.34
N PHE A 186 1.94 1.91 14.96
CA PHE A 186 3.29 1.55 15.39
C PHE A 186 4.17 1.38 14.14
N LEU A 187 5.39 1.93 14.10
CA LEU A 187 6.55 1.36 13.38
C LEU A 187 7.84 2.14 13.69
N LYS A 188 8.93 1.41 13.91
CA LYS A 188 10.26 1.86 14.37
C LYS A 188 11.16 2.46 13.26
N ARG A 189 10.62 3.13 12.24
CA ARG A 189 11.41 3.73 11.14
C ARG A 189 10.89 5.12 10.76
N PRO A 190 11.74 6.03 10.26
CA PRO A 190 11.31 7.37 9.85
C PRO A 190 10.25 7.24 8.76
N THR A 191 8.99 7.47 9.12
CA THR A 191 7.80 7.41 8.25
C THR A 191 6.96 8.66 8.52
N SER A 192 6.31 9.22 7.49
CA SER A 192 5.35 10.33 7.65
C SER A 192 4.03 9.77 8.19
N THR A 193 3.62 10.15 9.40
CA THR A 193 2.56 9.50 10.19
C THR A 193 1.36 10.40 10.52
N LEU A 194 1.37 11.69 10.18
CA LEU A 194 0.23 12.56 10.51
C LEU A 194 -0.88 12.44 9.43
N PRO A 195 -2.09 11.95 9.77
CA PRO A 195 -3.19 11.84 8.81
C PRO A 195 -3.47 13.18 8.13
N ARG A 196 -3.68 13.14 6.82
CA ARG A 196 -3.79 14.33 5.98
C ARG A 196 -5.27 14.63 5.77
N LEU A 197 -5.68 15.88 5.96
CA LEU A 197 -6.97 16.29 5.45
C LEU A 197 -6.95 16.09 3.94
N PRO A 198 -7.96 15.46 3.33
CA PRO A 198 -8.32 15.87 2.00
C PRO A 198 -8.53 17.39 2.08
N SER A 199 -7.92 18.13 1.16
CA SER A 199 -8.13 19.57 0.91
C SER A 199 -9.60 20.01 0.75
N ARG A 200 -10.57 19.11 1.00
CA ARG A 200 -12.02 19.28 0.99
C ARG A 200 -12.58 20.06 2.17
N ILE A 201 -11.93 20.14 3.34
CA ILE A 201 -12.61 20.67 4.55
C ILE A 201 -12.35 22.17 4.78
N ALA A 202 -11.24 22.73 4.29
CA ALA A 202 -11.00 24.17 4.32
C ALA A 202 -11.57 24.92 3.10
N LYS A 203 -12.18 24.20 2.15
CA LYS A 203 -12.89 24.77 1.01
C LYS A 203 -14.33 24.24 1.01
N PRO A 204 -15.32 25.01 1.52
CA PRO A 204 -16.68 24.84 1.03
C PRO A 204 -16.67 25.08 -0.50
N PRO A 205 -17.78 24.93 -1.24
CA PRO A 205 -17.90 25.36 -2.64
C PRO A 205 -17.66 26.87 -2.87
N CYS A 206 -17.11 27.60 -1.89
CA CYS A 206 -16.60 28.95 -2.00
C CYS A 206 -15.30 28.93 -2.81
N THR A 207 -15.45 29.18 -4.10
CA THR A 207 -14.47 29.20 -5.21
C THR A 207 -14.42 27.91 -6.01
N SER A 208 -14.86 28.01 -7.26
CA SER A 208 -14.79 27.02 -8.33
C SER A 208 -13.34 26.75 -8.80
N ARG A 209 -12.38 26.56 -7.90
CA ARG A 209 -10.97 26.31 -8.25
C ARG A 209 -10.46 25.01 -7.63
N ASN A 210 -10.32 24.01 -8.51
CA ASN A 210 -9.59 22.75 -8.41
C ASN A 210 -9.24 22.25 -6.99
N THR A 211 -9.86 21.13 -6.62
CA THR A 211 -9.59 20.32 -5.42
C THR A 211 -8.33 19.45 -5.52
N SER A 212 -7.63 19.50 -6.65
CA SER A 212 -6.38 18.79 -6.92
C SER A 212 -5.18 19.58 -6.39
N VAL A 213 -4.12 18.88 -5.97
CA VAL A 213 -2.80 19.50 -5.82
C VAL A 213 -2.41 20.23 -7.11
N ASP A 214 -1.68 21.35 -6.96
CA ASP A 214 -1.12 22.06 -8.11
C ASP A 214 0.02 21.23 -8.71
N HIS A 215 -0.30 20.48 -9.76
CA HIS A 215 0.67 19.67 -10.51
C HIS A 215 1.75 20.54 -11.17
N ALA A 216 1.53 21.85 -11.31
CA ALA A 216 2.55 22.77 -11.81
C ALA A 216 3.81 22.79 -10.93
N ILE A 217 3.69 22.44 -9.64
CA ILE A 217 4.86 22.36 -8.74
C ILE A 217 5.76 21.19 -9.15
N TRP A 218 5.19 20.07 -9.58
CA TRP A 218 5.96 18.93 -10.09
C TRP A 218 6.60 19.25 -11.44
N GLU A 219 5.90 19.98 -12.31
CA GLU A 219 6.47 20.46 -13.58
C GLU A 219 7.59 21.47 -13.35
N GLU A 220 7.44 22.38 -12.39
CA GLU A 220 8.50 23.31 -11.96
C GLU A 220 9.72 22.54 -11.43
N HIS A 221 9.50 21.52 -10.60
CA HIS A 221 10.56 20.69 -10.03
C HIS A 221 11.38 19.99 -11.13
N THR A 222 10.71 19.23 -11.99
CA THR A 222 11.35 18.50 -13.10
C THR A 222 11.99 19.44 -14.13
N TYR A 223 11.41 20.62 -14.35
CA TYR A 223 12.02 21.66 -15.17
C TYR A 223 13.39 22.09 -14.60
N PHE A 224 13.50 22.27 -13.28
CA PHE A 224 14.79 22.61 -12.67
C PHE A 224 15.80 21.46 -12.69
N GLU A 225 15.34 20.22 -12.57
CA GLU A 225 16.21 19.04 -12.61
C GLU A 225 16.77 18.74 -14.00
N PHE A 226 15.93 18.81 -15.04
CA PHE A 226 16.27 18.29 -16.37
C PHE A 226 16.59 19.39 -17.39
N GLU A 227 15.85 20.50 -17.37
CA GLU A 227 15.97 21.59 -18.33
C GLU A 227 17.00 22.64 -17.88
N VAL A 228 16.78 23.25 -16.71
CA VAL A 228 17.69 24.27 -16.15
C VAL A 228 18.95 23.63 -15.58
N ARG A 229 18.82 22.43 -14.99
CA ARG A 229 19.88 21.71 -14.27
C ARG A 229 20.48 22.55 -13.15
N SER A 230 19.63 22.99 -12.20
CA SER A 230 20.02 23.78 -11.03
C SER A 230 19.65 23.07 -9.73
N VAL A 231 20.65 22.76 -8.91
CA VAL A 231 20.43 22.11 -7.60
C VAL A 231 19.70 23.07 -6.66
N ALA A 232 20.13 24.34 -6.61
CA ALA A 232 19.53 25.32 -5.72
C ALA A 232 18.06 25.59 -6.04
N LYS A 233 17.69 25.68 -7.32
CA LYS A 233 16.30 25.88 -7.74
C LYS A 233 15.44 24.64 -7.53
N THR A 234 15.96 23.44 -7.84
CA THR A 234 15.30 22.16 -7.51
C THR A 234 15.00 22.08 -6.01
N MET A 235 16.01 22.29 -5.16
CA MET A 235 15.83 22.33 -3.71
C MET A 235 14.90 23.48 -3.25
N GLY A 236 14.79 24.56 -4.03
CA GLY A 236 13.87 25.68 -3.80
C GLY A 236 12.39 25.34 -4.00
N THR A 237 12.06 24.21 -4.64
CA THR A 237 10.70 23.68 -4.76
C THR A 237 10.32 22.72 -3.63
N MET A 238 11.27 22.34 -2.80
CA MET A 238 11.10 21.37 -1.72
C MET A 238 10.92 22.04 -0.35
N VAL A 239 10.35 21.29 0.61
CA VAL A 239 10.17 21.74 2.00
C VAL A 239 11.49 21.79 2.78
N ALA A 240 11.41 22.10 4.08
CA ALA A 240 12.57 22.18 4.98
C ALA A 240 13.25 20.83 5.23
N GLU A 241 12.47 19.74 5.27
CA GLU A 241 12.95 18.37 5.49
C GLU A 241 12.43 17.44 4.38
N PRO A 242 12.92 17.57 3.14
CA PRO A 242 12.46 16.74 2.03
C PRO A 242 13.18 15.38 1.99
N TYR A 243 12.63 14.41 1.26
CA TYR A 243 13.41 13.22 0.90
C TYR A 243 13.06 12.66 -0.48
N VAL A 244 14.04 12.01 -1.11
CA VAL A 244 13.84 11.30 -2.38
C VAL A 244 14.37 9.89 -2.23
N ASN A 245 13.63 8.93 -2.77
CA ASN A 245 14.06 7.54 -2.85
C ASN A 245 13.79 6.97 -4.25
N HIS A 246 14.87 6.72 -4.97
CA HIS A 246 14.88 5.86 -6.14
C HIS A 246 14.90 4.40 -5.69
N VAL A 247 13.71 3.79 -5.67
CA VAL A 247 13.49 2.56 -4.91
C VAL A 247 14.35 1.39 -5.38
N PRO A 248 14.57 1.15 -6.70
CA PRO A 248 15.38 0.02 -7.15
C PRO A 248 16.85 0.07 -6.72
N THR A 249 17.41 1.28 -6.54
CA THR A 249 18.83 1.49 -6.19
C THR A 249 19.02 1.98 -4.76
N LEU A 250 17.93 2.31 -4.06
CA LEU A 250 17.93 3.02 -2.77
C LEU A 250 18.74 4.33 -2.80
N ALA A 251 18.89 4.92 -3.98
CA ALA A 251 19.60 6.17 -4.16
C ALA A 251 18.68 7.36 -3.83
N GLY A 252 19.26 8.44 -3.30
CA GLY A 252 18.51 9.62 -2.90
C GLY A 252 19.12 10.28 -1.67
N GLY A 253 18.29 10.93 -0.86
CA GLY A 253 18.73 11.60 0.36
C GLY A 253 17.57 12.07 1.23
N ILE A 254 17.83 12.21 2.53
CA ILE A 254 16.86 12.73 3.51
C ILE A 254 17.38 14.06 4.07
N GLY A 255 16.51 15.07 4.10
CA GLY A 255 16.83 16.43 4.52
C GLY A 255 17.62 17.18 3.44
N ARG A 256 17.61 18.52 3.52
CA ARG A 256 18.16 19.37 2.46
C ARG A 256 19.64 19.15 2.21
N LYS A 257 20.44 18.89 3.25
CA LYS A 257 21.89 18.71 3.13
C LYS A 257 22.25 17.47 2.30
N GLN A 258 21.68 16.31 2.66
CA GLN A 258 21.98 15.06 1.97
C GLN A 258 21.39 15.07 0.56
N LEU A 259 20.17 15.58 0.42
CA LEU A 259 19.50 15.63 -0.88
C LEU A 259 20.17 16.61 -1.85
N SER A 260 20.67 17.75 -1.38
CA SER A 260 21.48 18.67 -2.22
C SER A 260 22.77 17.99 -2.71
N ALA A 261 23.42 17.19 -1.86
CA ALA A 261 24.60 16.43 -2.27
C ALA A 261 24.25 15.36 -3.30
N PHE A 262 23.15 14.62 -3.10
CA PHE A 262 22.65 13.66 -4.08
C PHE A 262 22.35 14.32 -5.44
N TYR A 263 21.62 15.45 -5.45
CA TYR A 263 21.29 16.14 -6.69
C TYR A 263 22.52 16.65 -7.42
N ARG A 264 23.46 17.26 -6.68
CA ARG A 264 24.72 17.79 -7.23
C ARG A 264 25.62 16.70 -7.78
N ASP A 265 25.85 15.65 -7.01
CA ASP A 265 26.94 14.71 -7.24
C ASP A 265 26.49 13.47 -8.02
N HIS A 266 25.21 13.10 -7.95
CA HIS A 266 24.72 11.83 -8.48
C HIS A 266 23.57 11.92 -9.46
N PHE A 267 22.79 13.01 -9.51
CA PHE A 267 21.56 13.09 -10.32
C PHE A 267 21.56 14.16 -11.42
N VAL A 268 21.40 15.44 -11.08
CA VAL A 268 21.07 16.54 -12.02
C VAL A 268 22.04 16.60 -13.20
N PHE A 269 23.34 16.56 -12.90
CA PHE A 269 24.40 16.61 -13.92
C PHE A 269 24.80 15.23 -14.45
N ASN A 270 24.30 14.15 -13.84
CA ASN A 270 24.57 12.78 -14.27
C ASN A 270 23.66 12.31 -15.41
N ASN A 271 22.57 13.05 -15.66
CA ASN A 271 21.66 12.77 -16.76
C ASN A 271 22.29 13.10 -18.14
N PRO A 272 22.23 12.17 -19.11
CA PRO A 272 22.62 12.41 -20.50
C PRO A 272 22.01 13.67 -21.11
N LYS A 273 22.63 14.21 -22.16
CA LYS A 273 22.16 15.47 -22.77
C LYS A 273 20.83 15.32 -23.49
N ASP A 274 20.59 14.14 -24.05
CA ASP A 274 19.38 13.80 -24.79
C ASP A 274 18.27 13.20 -23.89
N THR A 275 18.43 13.30 -22.58
CA THR A 275 17.40 12.88 -21.63
C THR A 275 16.11 13.65 -21.84
N TRP A 276 15.00 12.91 -21.95
CA TRP A 276 13.65 13.47 -21.92
C TRP A 276 12.67 12.43 -21.36
N MET A 277 11.51 12.91 -20.89
CA MET A 277 10.47 12.10 -20.26
C MET A 277 9.18 12.17 -21.05
N GLN A 278 8.57 11.02 -21.33
CA GLN A 278 7.27 10.90 -21.96
C GLN A 278 6.23 10.53 -20.91
N THR A 279 5.42 11.48 -20.44
CA THR A 279 4.29 11.17 -19.55
C THR A 279 3.25 10.32 -20.30
N ILE A 280 2.91 9.17 -19.72
CA ILE A 280 1.90 8.23 -20.23
C ILE A 280 0.57 8.50 -19.55
N SER A 281 0.59 8.55 -18.21
CA SER A 281 -0.58 8.84 -17.40
C SER A 281 -0.20 9.65 -16.17
N ARG A 282 -1.15 10.44 -15.67
CA ARG A 282 -1.00 11.24 -14.45
C ARG A 282 -2.26 11.13 -13.61
N THR A 283 -2.09 10.73 -12.35
CA THR A 283 -3.16 10.74 -11.34
C THR A 283 -2.87 11.85 -10.34
N VAL A 284 -3.77 12.82 -10.23
CA VAL A 284 -3.63 13.94 -9.28
C VAL A 284 -4.56 13.74 -8.09
N GLY A 285 -3.97 13.48 -6.93
CA GLY A 285 -4.66 13.40 -5.66
C GLY A 285 -4.78 14.76 -4.95
N SER A 286 -5.26 14.72 -3.71
CA SER A 286 -5.35 15.91 -2.85
C SER A 286 -4.01 16.32 -2.21
N ASP A 287 -3.00 15.44 -2.26
CA ASP A 287 -1.69 15.62 -1.60
C ASP A 287 -0.51 15.04 -2.41
N ARG A 288 -0.79 14.54 -3.62
CA ARG A 288 0.20 13.85 -4.43
C ARG A 288 -0.12 13.90 -5.91
N VAL A 289 0.93 13.77 -6.70
CA VAL A 289 0.88 13.49 -8.13
C VAL A 289 1.54 12.13 -8.34
N VAL A 290 0.86 11.24 -9.05
CA VAL A 290 1.44 9.95 -9.48
C VAL A 290 1.60 10.02 -10.99
N ASP A 291 2.84 10.00 -11.45
CA ASP A 291 3.20 10.04 -12.87
C ASP A 291 3.70 8.67 -13.31
N GLU A 292 3.08 8.13 -14.35
CA GLU A 292 3.63 7.05 -15.15
C GLU A 292 4.27 7.68 -16.38
N PHE A 293 5.55 7.43 -16.60
CA PHE A 293 6.29 8.03 -17.70
C PHE A 293 7.37 7.10 -18.24
N ILE A 294 7.73 7.27 -19.51
CA ILE A 294 8.88 6.59 -20.10
C ILE A 294 10.08 7.54 -20.05
N PHE A 295 11.16 7.09 -19.44
CA PHE A 295 12.43 7.82 -19.41
C PHE A 295 13.28 7.40 -20.62
N HIS A 296 13.64 8.36 -21.45
CA HIS A 296 14.45 8.16 -22.65
C HIS A 296 15.81 8.83 -22.50
N ALA A 297 16.88 8.12 -22.85
CA ALA A 297 18.21 8.70 -22.99
C ALA A 297 19.14 7.80 -23.82
N THR A 298 20.29 8.34 -24.22
CA THR A 298 21.44 7.55 -24.66
C THR A 298 22.38 7.32 -23.47
N HIS A 299 22.83 6.08 -23.26
CA HIS A 299 23.79 5.75 -22.20
C HIS A 299 25.23 6.07 -22.63
N ASP A 300 25.51 7.36 -22.83
CA ASP A 300 26.81 7.91 -23.24
C ASP A 300 27.72 8.31 -22.06
N LYS A 301 27.17 8.28 -20.85
CA LYS A 301 27.85 8.42 -19.56
C LYS A 301 27.27 7.44 -18.55
N GLN A 302 28.01 7.16 -17.47
CA GLN A 302 27.51 6.38 -16.34
C GLN A 302 26.38 7.14 -15.65
N ILE A 303 25.28 6.46 -15.30
CA ILE A 303 24.10 7.04 -14.65
C ILE A 303 23.90 6.36 -13.30
N ASP A 304 24.58 6.87 -12.27
CA ASP A 304 24.73 6.18 -10.98
C ASP A 304 23.41 5.91 -10.26
N TRP A 305 22.46 6.82 -10.39
CA TRP A 305 21.18 6.70 -9.73
C TRP A 305 20.27 5.63 -10.37
N LEU A 306 20.52 5.26 -11.63
CA LEU A 306 19.75 4.29 -12.42
C LEU A 306 20.42 2.90 -12.43
N LEU A 307 21.70 2.86 -12.80
CA LEU A 307 22.53 1.66 -12.89
C LEU A 307 23.94 1.95 -12.35
N PRO A 308 24.13 1.94 -11.01
CA PRO A 308 25.42 2.23 -10.40
C PRO A 308 26.53 1.30 -10.91
N GLY A 309 27.66 1.87 -11.31
CA GLY A 309 28.85 1.13 -11.71
C GLY A 309 28.85 0.58 -13.14
N VAL A 310 27.82 0.86 -13.94
CA VAL A 310 27.77 0.43 -15.35
C VAL A 310 28.42 1.50 -16.24
N PRO A 311 29.49 1.18 -16.99
CA PRO A 311 30.14 2.16 -17.87
C PRO A 311 29.26 2.49 -19.08
N PRO A 312 29.52 3.61 -19.77
CA PRO A 312 28.75 4.04 -20.94
C PRO A 312 28.69 2.95 -22.00
N THR A 313 27.49 2.62 -22.48
CA THR A 313 27.29 1.58 -23.50
C THR A 313 26.95 2.13 -24.88
N GLY A 314 26.69 3.44 -24.99
CA GLY A 314 26.31 4.12 -26.22
C GLY A 314 24.91 3.76 -26.74
N LYS A 315 24.16 2.91 -26.03
CA LYS A 315 22.83 2.47 -26.44
C LYS A 315 21.77 3.50 -26.07
N LYS A 316 20.79 3.66 -26.96
CA LYS A 316 19.53 4.31 -26.62
C LYS A 316 18.69 3.36 -25.78
N PHE A 317 18.06 3.90 -24.76
CA PHE A 317 17.15 3.15 -23.90
C PHE A 317 15.89 3.95 -23.61
N ALA A 318 14.81 3.21 -23.37
CA ALA A 318 13.53 3.70 -22.91
C ALA A 318 13.12 2.80 -21.73
N ILE A 319 12.92 3.37 -20.55
CA ILE A 319 12.56 2.61 -19.34
C ILE A 319 11.25 3.19 -18.79
N PRO A 320 10.19 2.37 -18.64
CA PRO A 320 8.98 2.82 -17.97
C PRO A 320 9.28 3.04 -16.48
N MET A 321 8.82 4.17 -15.97
CA MET A 321 9.00 4.62 -14.60
C MET A 321 7.66 5.06 -13.99
N LEU A 322 7.58 4.96 -12.67
CA LEU A 322 6.47 5.46 -11.87
C LEU A 322 7.01 6.36 -10.77
N GLY A 323 6.62 7.63 -10.78
CA GLY A 323 6.90 8.59 -9.72
C GLY A 323 5.68 8.78 -8.82
N VAL A 324 5.83 8.61 -7.51
CA VAL A 324 4.86 9.05 -6.50
C VAL A 324 5.43 10.29 -5.80
N ILE A 325 4.87 11.45 -6.13
CA ILE A 325 5.35 12.76 -5.69
C ILE A 325 4.35 13.32 -4.69
N ASN A 326 4.80 13.61 -3.48
CA ASN A 326 3.95 14.17 -2.44
C ASN A 326 4.24 15.65 -2.23
N ILE A 327 3.16 16.43 -2.20
CA ILE A 327 3.18 17.88 -2.11
C ILE A 327 2.51 18.31 -0.81
N ARG A 328 3.17 19.24 -0.10
CA ARG A 328 2.67 19.91 1.10
C ARG A 328 2.58 21.40 0.79
N GLY A 329 1.36 21.93 0.79
CA GLY A 329 1.11 23.30 0.36
C GLY A 329 1.56 23.51 -1.08
N ASP A 330 2.60 24.30 -1.28
CA ASP A 330 3.18 24.63 -2.58
C ASP A 330 4.60 24.06 -2.81
N ARG A 331 4.95 23.01 -2.06
CA ARG A 331 6.30 22.41 -2.08
C ARG A 331 6.28 20.89 -2.07
N LEU A 332 7.30 20.30 -2.66
CA LEU A 332 7.53 18.87 -2.60
C LEU A 332 8.09 18.48 -1.24
N TYR A 333 7.50 17.45 -0.65
CA TYR A 333 7.99 16.86 0.59
C TYR A 333 8.72 15.54 0.33
N HIS A 334 8.18 14.67 -0.53
CA HIS A 334 8.92 13.50 -0.92
C HIS A 334 8.57 12.91 -2.27
N GLU A 335 9.49 12.09 -2.75
CA GLU A 335 9.38 11.39 -4.03
C GLU A 335 9.81 9.93 -3.87
N HIS A 336 8.98 9.02 -4.37
CA HIS A 336 9.34 7.63 -4.60
C HIS A 336 9.29 7.34 -6.09
N ILE A 337 10.45 7.01 -6.67
CA ILE A 337 10.55 6.72 -8.10
C ILE A 337 10.89 5.24 -8.27
N TRP A 338 10.08 4.56 -9.06
CA TRP A 338 10.16 3.14 -9.36
C TRP A 338 10.42 2.93 -10.84
N TRP A 339 11.11 1.85 -11.15
CA TRP A 339 11.22 1.30 -12.48
C TRP A 339 11.59 -0.18 -12.38
N ASP A 340 11.41 -0.93 -13.46
CA ASP A 340 11.88 -2.31 -13.52
C ASP A 340 13.39 -2.36 -13.80
N GLN A 341 14.16 -2.74 -12.78
CA GLN A 341 15.61 -2.89 -12.88
C GLN A 341 15.99 -3.95 -13.93
N GLY A 342 15.18 -5.00 -14.11
CA GLY A 342 15.43 -6.04 -15.12
C GLY A 342 15.41 -5.48 -16.55
N THR A 343 14.41 -4.66 -16.87
CA THR A 343 14.30 -3.92 -18.14
C THR A 343 15.50 -3.00 -18.35
N ALA A 344 15.92 -2.25 -17.32
CA ALA A 344 17.09 -1.38 -17.39
C ALA A 344 18.36 -2.16 -17.75
N PHE A 345 18.60 -3.29 -17.09
CA PHE A 345 19.72 -4.20 -17.39
C PHE A 345 19.65 -4.75 -18.83
N CYS A 346 18.47 -5.18 -19.29
CA CYS A 346 18.31 -5.74 -20.63
C CYS A 346 18.57 -4.72 -21.73
N HIS A 347 18.08 -3.48 -21.60
CA HIS A 347 18.32 -2.45 -22.61
C HIS A 347 19.78 -2.01 -22.67
N LEU A 348 20.45 -1.90 -21.51
CA LEU A 348 21.76 -1.27 -21.45
C LEU A 348 22.92 -2.25 -21.54
N ILE A 349 22.83 -3.40 -20.89
CA ILE A 349 23.95 -4.35 -20.81
C ILE A 349 23.86 -5.45 -21.89
N ARG A 350 22.67 -5.74 -22.41
CA ARG A 350 22.50 -6.80 -23.43
C ARG A 350 22.79 -6.27 -24.84
N SER A 351 23.97 -6.56 -25.41
CA SER A 351 24.20 -6.53 -26.88
C SER A 351 25.22 -7.59 -27.29
N SER A 352 24.74 -8.54 -28.10
CA SER A 352 25.35 -9.20 -29.28
C SER A 352 26.82 -9.62 -29.34
N THR A 353 27.60 -9.53 -28.28
CA THR A 353 28.82 -10.32 -28.12
C THR A 353 28.77 -10.94 -26.74
N MET A 354 28.38 -12.23 -26.68
CA MET A 354 28.79 -13.07 -25.55
C MET A 354 30.31 -13.22 -25.62
N ALA A 355 31.04 -12.19 -25.19
CA ALA A 355 32.27 -12.46 -24.47
C ALA A 355 31.84 -13.28 -23.26
N SER A 356 32.33 -14.51 -23.20
CA SER A 356 32.02 -15.46 -22.14
C SER A 356 32.08 -14.75 -20.78
N PRO A 357 31.12 -15.00 -19.87
CA PRO A 357 31.12 -14.37 -18.57
C PRO A 357 32.48 -14.60 -17.89
N PRO A 358 33.00 -13.61 -17.13
CA PRO A 358 34.26 -13.79 -16.41
C PRO A 358 34.18 -15.08 -15.61
N ALA A 359 35.21 -15.91 -15.78
CA ALA A 359 35.28 -17.26 -15.26
C ALA A 359 34.68 -17.31 -13.85
N LYS A 360 33.65 -18.16 -13.72
CA LYS A 360 32.93 -18.47 -12.48
C LYS A 360 33.87 -18.29 -11.29
N ARG A 361 33.49 -17.41 -10.34
CA ARG A 361 33.95 -17.56 -8.96
C ARG A 361 33.71 -19.02 -8.63
N LYS A 362 34.79 -19.78 -8.42
CA LYS A 362 34.75 -21.22 -8.14
C LYS A 362 33.70 -21.43 -7.05
N ARG A 363 32.50 -21.88 -7.44
CA ARG A 363 31.56 -22.44 -6.49
C ARG A 363 32.19 -23.76 -6.13
N THR A 364 32.60 -23.83 -4.88
CA THR A 364 33.03 -25.04 -4.22
C THR A 364 31.93 -26.10 -4.43
N GLU A 365 32.39 -27.25 -4.93
CA GLU A 365 31.79 -28.59 -4.85
C GLU A 365 30.69 -28.96 -5.87
N ASP A 366 30.98 -30.07 -6.56
CA ASP A 366 30.12 -30.87 -7.41
C ASP A 366 28.81 -31.22 -6.68
N ALA A 367 27.77 -30.40 -6.85
CA ALA A 367 26.41 -30.83 -6.54
C ALA A 367 25.98 -31.81 -7.64
N SER A 368 25.89 -33.10 -7.31
CA SER A 368 25.43 -34.14 -8.23
C SER A 368 24.04 -33.81 -8.76
N ILE A 369 23.87 -33.78 -10.08
CA ILE A 369 22.55 -33.68 -10.72
C ILE A 369 21.77 -34.98 -10.42
N THR A 370 20.55 -34.83 -9.91
CA THR A 370 19.67 -35.96 -9.57
C THR A 370 18.71 -36.23 -10.73
N ARG A 371 18.64 -37.47 -11.19
CA ARG A 371 17.62 -37.90 -12.17
C ARG A 371 16.32 -38.22 -11.43
N SER A 372 15.21 -37.66 -11.90
CA SER A 372 13.87 -37.94 -11.36
C SER A 372 13.38 -39.32 -11.79
N ASP A 373 12.41 -39.87 -11.05
CA ASP A 373 11.66 -41.07 -11.42
C ASP A 373 10.81 -40.87 -12.69
N ILE A 374 10.50 -39.61 -13.05
CA ILE A 374 9.85 -39.27 -14.33
C ILE A 374 10.91 -39.29 -15.43
N TRP A 375 11.21 -40.50 -15.88
CA TRP A 375 12.25 -40.75 -16.88
C TRP A 375 11.78 -41.76 -17.93
N TYR A 376 11.32 -41.25 -19.07
CA TYR A 376 10.86 -42.07 -20.17
C TYR A 376 12.02 -42.42 -21.11
N LYS A 377 12.21 -43.72 -21.38
CA LYS A 377 13.32 -44.21 -22.22
C LYS A 377 13.24 -43.72 -23.67
N ASP A 378 12.03 -43.43 -24.14
CA ASP A 378 11.65 -42.91 -25.45
C ASP A 378 11.41 -41.38 -25.45
N GLY A 379 11.66 -40.71 -24.33
CA GLY A 379 11.50 -39.26 -24.24
C GLY A 379 12.38 -38.51 -25.24
N SER A 380 11.82 -37.45 -25.84
CA SER A 380 12.45 -36.60 -26.86
C SER A 380 13.09 -35.33 -26.31
N VAL A 381 12.93 -35.02 -25.03
CA VAL A 381 13.50 -33.84 -24.37
C VAL A 381 13.86 -34.12 -22.91
N VAL A 382 14.93 -33.50 -22.43
CA VAL A 382 15.28 -33.48 -21.01
C VAL A 382 14.98 -32.09 -20.46
N LEU A 383 14.00 -31.99 -19.56
CA LEU A 383 13.74 -30.77 -18.80
C LEU A 383 14.65 -30.77 -17.57
N GLN A 384 15.38 -29.69 -17.36
CA GLN A 384 16.20 -29.49 -16.16
C GLN A 384 15.63 -28.36 -15.33
N ALA A 385 15.25 -28.64 -14.09
CA ALA A 385 14.82 -27.63 -13.13
C ALA A 385 15.66 -27.77 -11.86
N GLN A 386 16.34 -26.68 -11.45
CA GLN A 386 17.33 -26.71 -10.38
C GLN A 386 18.38 -27.83 -10.60
N GLN A 387 18.48 -28.79 -9.67
CA GLN A 387 19.40 -29.94 -9.73
C GLN A 387 18.70 -31.23 -10.18
N HIS A 388 17.46 -31.14 -10.68
CA HIS A 388 16.67 -32.29 -11.10
C HIS A 388 16.47 -32.31 -12.61
N GLN A 389 16.58 -33.49 -13.20
CA GLN A 389 16.32 -33.74 -14.61
C GLN A 389 15.16 -34.71 -14.81
N PHE A 390 14.31 -34.38 -15.78
CA PHE A 390 13.13 -35.14 -16.16
C PHE A 390 13.22 -35.44 -17.66
N ARG A 391 13.10 -36.70 -18.06
CA ARG A 391 13.12 -37.08 -19.48
C ARG A 391 11.70 -37.38 -19.94
N VAL A 392 11.19 -36.55 -20.84
CA VAL A 392 9.77 -36.50 -21.25
C VAL A 392 9.65 -36.27 -22.77
N HIS A 393 8.44 -36.05 -23.27
CA HIS A 393 8.12 -35.98 -24.70
C HIS A 393 7.61 -34.60 -25.09
N PHE A 394 8.23 -33.96 -26.08
CA PHE A 394 7.72 -32.72 -26.67
C PHE A 394 6.29 -32.86 -27.18
N SER A 395 5.94 -33.99 -27.80
CA SER A 395 4.58 -34.25 -28.30
C SER A 395 3.50 -34.13 -27.22
N ILE A 396 3.78 -34.62 -26.01
CA ILE A 396 2.84 -34.57 -24.88
C ILE A 396 2.81 -33.15 -24.28
N LEU A 397 3.98 -32.51 -24.12
CA LEU A 397 4.05 -31.12 -23.64
C LEU A 397 3.31 -30.18 -24.60
N GLY A 398 3.61 -30.27 -25.90
CA GLY A 398 3.03 -29.46 -26.98
C GLY A 398 1.54 -29.71 -27.20
N GLN A 399 1.04 -30.91 -26.90
CA GLN A 399 -0.40 -31.19 -26.92
C GLN A 399 -1.16 -30.33 -25.91
N HIS A 400 -0.59 -30.11 -24.72
CA HIS A 400 -1.23 -29.41 -23.62
C HIS A 400 -0.73 -27.98 -23.38
N SER A 401 0.34 -27.55 -24.07
CA SER A 401 0.94 -26.23 -23.99
C SER A 401 1.33 -25.73 -25.37
N SER A 402 0.80 -24.57 -25.77
CA SER A 402 1.24 -23.87 -26.98
C SER A 402 2.70 -23.41 -26.88
N PHE A 403 3.15 -22.99 -25.70
CA PHE A 403 4.54 -22.61 -25.47
C PHE A 403 5.52 -23.74 -25.83
N PHE A 404 5.27 -24.96 -25.34
CA PHE A 404 6.16 -26.09 -25.63
C PHE A 404 6.04 -26.62 -27.05
N ARG A 405 4.89 -26.40 -27.71
CA ARG A 405 4.71 -26.68 -29.13
C ARG A 405 5.56 -25.75 -29.99
N ASP A 406 5.46 -24.45 -29.73
CA ASP A 406 6.25 -23.44 -30.44
C ASP A 406 7.75 -23.60 -30.17
N LEU A 407 8.12 -24.04 -28.96
CA LEU A 407 9.51 -24.34 -28.58
C LEU A 407 10.10 -25.51 -29.39
N GLU A 408 9.29 -26.51 -29.76
CA GLU A 408 9.72 -27.64 -30.59
C GLU A 408 10.02 -27.19 -32.04
N ASP A 409 9.26 -26.21 -32.56
CA ASP A 409 9.41 -25.68 -33.92
C ASP A 409 10.61 -24.73 -34.09
N LEU A 410 11.25 -24.30 -32.99
CA LEU A 410 12.41 -23.39 -33.05
C LEU A 410 13.69 -24.14 -33.47
N PRO A 411 14.50 -23.57 -34.39
CA PRO A 411 15.78 -24.16 -34.76
C PRO A 411 16.73 -24.14 -33.55
N GLN A 412 17.15 -25.33 -33.13
CA GLN A 412 18.06 -25.48 -31.99
C GLN A 412 19.49 -25.07 -32.35
N PRO A 413 20.19 -24.31 -31.47
CA PRO A 413 21.58 -23.94 -31.71
C PRO A 413 22.48 -25.19 -31.73
N PRO A 414 23.50 -25.23 -32.60
CA PRO A 414 24.36 -26.41 -32.78
C PRO A 414 25.15 -26.82 -31.53
N ASP A 415 25.35 -25.89 -30.58
CA ASP A 415 26.10 -26.10 -29.34
C ASP A 415 25.19 -26.41 -28.12
N GLN A 416 23.92 -26.75 -28.34
CA GLN A 416 23.01 -27.03 -27.23
C GLN A 416 23.43 -28.29 -26.47
N PRO A 417 23.51 -28.25 -25.13
CA PRO A 417 23.83 -29.44 -24.34
C PRO A 417 22.75 -30.51 -24.54
N THR A 418 23.19 -31.71 -24.93
CA THR A 418 22.33 -32.89 -25.08
C THR A 418 22.65 -33.91 -24.00
N LEU A 419 21.63 -34.62 -23.52
CA LEU A 419 21.76 -35.78 -22.63
C LEU A 419 21.03 -36.96 -23.24
N ASP A 420 21.70 -38.11 -23.37
CA ASP A 420 21.15 -39.32 -23.99
C ASP A 420 20.55 -39.07 -25.39
N GLY A 421 21.18 -38.18 -26.18
CA GLY A 421 20.72 -37.80 -27.52
C GLY A 421 19.52 -36.85 -27.56
N CYS A 422 19.03 -36.41 -26.40
CA CYS A 422 17.91 -35.47 -26.28
C CYS A 422 18.42 -34.07 -25.90
N PRO A 423 17.82 -33.00 -26.43
CA PRO A 423 18.17 -31.64 -26.02
C PRO A 423 17.77 -31.39 -24.56
N ILE A 424 18.64 -30.69 -23.83
CA ILE A 424 18.35 -30.22 -22.48
C ILE A 424 17.70 -28.84 -22.57
N VAL A 425 16.53 -28.70 -21.97
CA VAL A 425 15.81 -27.42 -21.80
C VAL A 425 15.86 -27.06 -20.32
N GLU A 426 16.58 -26.00 -19.99
CA GLU A 426 16.68 -25.50 -18.62
C GLU A 426 15.47 -24.64 -18.26
N LEU A 427 14.71 -25.07 -17.26
CA LEU A 427 13.59 -24.36 -16.67
C LEU A 427 14.06 -23.67 -15.37
N HIS A 428 13.72 -22.40 -15.22
CA HIS A 428 14.04 -21.62 -14.02
C HIS A 428 13.02 -21.79 -12.88
N ASP A 429 12.30 -22.91 -12.87
CA ASP A 429 11.23 -23.20 -11.91
C ASP A 429 11.70 -24.16 -10.82
N ASP A 430 10.88 -24.30 -9.78
CA ASP A 430 11.14 -25.22 -8.68
C ASP A 430 10.99 -26.67 -9.15
N ALA A 431 11.93 -27.55 -8.78
CA ALA A 431 11.96 -28.91 -9.29
C ALA A 431 10.69 -29.71 -8.94
N GLU A 432 10.17 -29.53 -7.72
CA GLU A 432 8.95 -30.21 -7.29
C GLU A 432 7.68 -29.63 -7.97
N ASP A 433 7.69 -28.36 -8.39
CA ASP A 433 6.57 -27.80 -9.17
C ASP A 433 6.54 -28.41 -10.57
N VAL A 434 7.72 -28.54 -11.22
CA VAL A 434 7.85 -29.23 -12.51
C VAL A 434 7.45 -30.69 -12.38
N GLU A 435 7.86 -31.38 -11.32
CA GLU A 435 7.47 -32.77 -11.08
C GLU A 435 5.95 -32.93 -10.91
N ASN A 436 5.29 -32.06 -10.13
CA ASN A 436 3.83 -32.10 -9.95
C ASN A 436 3.08 -31.84 -11.27
N LEU A 437 3.56 -30.91 -12.10
CA LEU A 437 3.02 -30.67 -13.43
C LEU A 437 3.17 -31.90 -14.33
N LEU A 438 4.36 -32.50 -14.35
CA LEU A 438 4.63 -33.69 -15.16
C LEU A 438 3.80 -34.90 -14.68
N ARG A 439 3.62 -35.09 -13.38
CA ARG A 439 2.70 -36.10 -12.83
C ARG A 439 1.28 -35.88 -13.32
N ALA A 440 0.80 -34.63 -13.35
CA ALA A 440 -0.52 -34.32 -13.87
C ALA A 440 -0.68 -34.60 -15.37
N LEU A 441 0.37 -34.35 -16.18
CA LEU A 441 0.35 -34.62 -17.62
C LEU A 441 0.42 -36.11 -17.95
N TYR A 442 1.28 -36.86 -17.26
CA TYR A 442 1.58 -38.25 -17.60
C TYR A 442 0.73 -39.27 -16.83
N ASN A 443 0.12 -38.86 -15.71
CA ASN A 443 -0.72 -39.73 -14.90
C ASN A 443 -2.11 -39.11 -14.74
N ALA A 444 -3.03 -39.46 -15.64
CA ALA A 444 -4.42 -39.00 -15.57
C ALA A 444 -5.06 -39.27 -14.21
N SER A 445 -4.76 -40.42 -13.60
CA SER A 445 -5.28 -40.79 -12.27
C SER A 445 -4.85 -39.83 -11.18
N PHE A 446 -3.73 -39.11 -11.33
CA PHE A 446 -3.29 -38.06 -10.40
C PHE A 446 -4.28 -36.88 -10.38
N LEU A 447 -4.72 -36.40 -11.54
CA LEU A 447 -5.68 -35.28 -11.63
C LEU A 447 -7.10 -35.67 -11.19
N PHE A 448 -7.47 -36.95 -11.34
CA PHE A 448 -8.77 -37.47 -10.92
C PHE A 448 -8.81 -37.93 -9.46
N GLN A 449 -7.71 -37.77 -8.70
CA GLN A 449 -7.74 -38.04 -7.27
C GLN A 449 -8.79 -37.16 -6.57
N GLU A 450 -9.49 -37.78 -5.63
CA GLU A 450 -10.50 -37.11 -4.82
C GLU A 450 -9.91 -35.89 -4.12
N THR A 451 -8.71 -36.06 -3.55
CA THR A 451 -7.93 -35.04 -2.86
C THR A 451 -6.59 -34.81 -3.57
N LEU A 452 -6.13 -33.56 -3.61
CA LEU A 452 -4.78 -33.19 -4.04
C LEU A 452 -4.06 -32.39 -2.96
N PRO A 453 -2.74 -32.55 -2.80
CA PRO A 453 -1.95 -31.69 -1.93
C PRO A 453 -1.90 -30.26 -2.51
N PHE A 454 -1.93 -29.25 -1.64
CA PHE A 454 -1.88 -27.84 -2.07
C PHE A 454 -0.64 -27.51 -2.94
N PRO A 455 0.58 -28.00 -2.65
CA PRO A 455 1.74 -27.79 -3.54
C PRO A 455 1.50 -28.22 -4.99
N ALA A 456 0.78 -29.31 -5.22
CA ALA A 456 0.44 -29.74 -6.58
C ALA A 456 -0.53 -28.75 -7.24
N VAL A 457 -1.57 -28.30 -6.54
CA VAL A 457 -2.52 -27.28 -7.04
C VAL A 457 -1.79 -25.97 -7.36
N ALA A 458 -0.89 -25.52 -6.47
CA ALA A 458 -0.08 -24.32 -6.66
C ALA A 458 0.84 -24.44 -7.88
N ALA A 459 1.51 -25.59 -8.07
CA ALA A 459 2.36 -25.85 -9.22
C ALA A 459 1.58 -25.79 -10.55
N LEU A 460 0.39 -26.40 -10.61
CA LEU A 460 -0.47 -26.37 -11.80
C LEU A 460 -0.92 -24.95 -12.16
N ILE A 461 -1.13 -24.08 -11.17
CA ILE A 461 -1.49 -22.67 -11.41
C ILE A 461 -0.27 -21.87 -11.89
N ARG A 462 0.86 -21.94 -11.18
CA ARG A 462 2.08 -21.19 -11.51
C ARG A 462 2.62 -21.57 -12.89
N LEU A 463 2.85 -22.86 -13.10
CA LEU A 463 3.42 -23.36 -14.36
C LEU A 463 2.40 -23.39 -15.48
N GLY A 464 1.11 -23.64 -15.16
CA GLY A 464 0.05 -23.59 -16.15
C GLY A 464 -0.14 -22.20 -16.74
N ARG A 465 0.05 -21.15 -15.95
CA ARG A 465 0.10 -19.78 -16.47
C ARG A 465 1.38 -19.53 -17.27
N LYS A 466 2.54 -19.79 -16.66
CA LYS A 466 3.86 -19.46 -17.25
C LYS A 466 4.09 -20.14 -18.60
N TYR A 467 3.68 -21.40 -18.70
CA TYR A 467 3.87 -22.24 -19.88
C TYR A 467 2.56 -22.57 -20.59
N LEU A 468 1.47 -21.85 -20.30
CA LEU A 468 0.20 -21.96 -21.03
C LEU A 468 -0.47 -23.35 -21.00
N PHE A 469 -0.33 -24.13 -19.92
CA PHE A 469 -1.14 -25.35 -19.68
C PHE A 469 -2.54 -25.00 -19.16
N ARG A 470 -3.38 -24.44 -20.04
CA ARG A 470 -4.68 -23.85 -19.70
C ARG A 470 -5.64 -24.82 -19.02
N ASP A 471 -5.73 -26.07 -19.50
CA ASP A 471 -6.67 -27.07 -18.95
C ASP A 471 -6.27 -27.50 -17.52
N LEU A 472 -4.97 -27.65 -17.27
CA LEU A 472 -4.45 -27.98 -15.95
C LEU A 472 -4.64 -26.83 -14.98
N MET A 473 -4.37 -25.60 -15.43
CA MET A 473 -4.62 -24.40 -14.66
C MET A 473 -6.10 -24.29 -14.29
N LYS A 474 -7.02 -24.46 -15.26
CA LYS A 474 -8.47 -24.43 -15.03
C LYS A 474 -8.91 -25.48 -14.00
N SER A 475 -8.44 -26.73 -14.14
CA SER A 475 -8.74 -27.80 -13.18
C SER A 475 -8.27 -27.47 -11.76
N ALA A 476 -7.09 -26.88 -11.61
CA ALA A 476 -6.55 -26.44 -10.33
C ALA A 476 -7.33 -25.24 -9.76
N MET A 477 -7.75 -24.29 -10.61
CA MET A 477 -8.59 -23.15 -10.21
C MET A 477 -9.97 -23.59 -9.72
N GLU A 478 -10.62 -24.52 -10.42
CA GLU A 478 -11.90 -25.10 -9.99
C GLU A 478 -11.81 -25.74 -8.59
N ARG A 479 -10.67 -26.36 -8.25
CA ARG A 479 -10.42 -26.88 -6.90
C ARG A 479 -10.31 -25.76 -5.86
N LEU A 480 -9.68 -24.63 -6.18
CA LEU A 480 -9.60 -23.49 -5.26
C LEU A 480 -10.96 -22.82 -5.06
N THR A 481 -11.70 -22.54 -6.13
CA THR A 481 -12.98 -21.81 -6.05
C THR A 481 -14.06 -22.59 -5.28
N VAL A 482 -13.99 -23.93 -5.29
CA VAL A 482 -14.84 -24.77 -4.44
C VAL A 482 -14.57 -24.58 -2.95
N HIS A 483 -13.30 -24.39 -2.55
CA HIS A 483 -12.93 -24.14 -1.15
C HIS A 483 -13.12 -22.66 -0.73
N TYR A 484 -13.02 -21.75 -1.69
CA TYR A 484 -13.05 -20.30 -1.49
C TYR A 484 -14.05 -19.63 -2.46
N PRO A 485 -15.36 -19.93 -2.31
CA PRO A 485 -16.37 -19.44 -3.24
C PRO A 485 -16.71 -17.97 -3.00
N SER A 486 -17.29 -17.32 -4.00
CA SER A 486 -17.80 -15.94 -3.92
C SER A 486 -19.23 -15.84 -3.37
N ALA A 487 -20.03 -16.90 -3.47
CA ALA A 487 -21.40 -16.96 -2.97
C ALA A 487 -21.47 -17.53 -1.55
N ILE A 488 -22.26 -16.90 -0.67
CA ILE A 488 -22.42 -17.34 0.73
C ILE A 488 -23.06 -18.74 0.82
N GLU A 489 -23.97 -19.05 -0.10
CA GLU A 489 -24.64 -20.34 -0.17
C GLU A 489 -23.66 -21.46 -0.51
N ALA A 490 -22.71 -21.18 -1.42
CA ALA A 490 -21.64 -22.11 -1.76
C ALA A 490 -20.60 -22.24 -0.64
N TYR A 491 -20.37 -21.16 0.13
CA TYR A 491 -19.51 -21.20 1.31
C TYR A 491 -20.07 -22.13 2.41
N ASP A 492 -21.40 -22.17 2.55
CA ASP A 492 -22.12 -23.00 3.52
C ASP A 492 -22.38 -24.43 3.06
N ALA A 493 -22.39 -24.65 1.75
CA ALA A 493 -22.62 -25.97 1.18
C ALA A 493 -21.49 -26.94 1.56
N PRO A 494 -21.81 -28.22 1.82
CA PRO A 494 -20.80 -29.26 1.92
C PRO A 494 -19.94 -29.31 0.66
N LEU A 495 -18.63 -29.48 0.81
CA LEU A 495 -17.73 -29.59 -0.34
C LEU A 495 -18.14 -30.78 -1.22
N PRO A 496 -18.27 -30.59 -2.55
CA PRO A 496 -18.63 -31.67 -3.46
C PRO A 496 -17.63 -32.84 -3.39
N PRO A 497 -18.09 -34.08 -3.68
CA PRO A 497 -17.22 -35.23 -3.79
C PRO A 497 -16.32 -35.12 -5.03
N GLY A 498 -15.03 -35.41 -4.86
CA GLY A 498 -14.00 -35.15 -5.86
C GLY A 498 -13.68 -33.65 -5.98
N ARG A 499 -12.40 -33.31 -6.18
CA ARG A 499 -11.88 -31.93 -6.29
C ARG A 499 -11.52 -31.22 -4.98
N ARG A 500 -11.16 -31.97 -3.94
CA ARG A 500 -10.75 -31.41 -2.65
C ARG A 500 -9.25 -31.13 -2.59
N ILE A 501 -8.87 -30.16 -1.78
CA ILE A 501 -7.48 -29.89 -1.41
C ILE A 501 -7.25 -30.43 0.00
N ILE A 502 -6.16 -31.17 0.20
CA ILE A 502 -5.77 -31.69 1.53
C ILE A 502 -5.56 -30.49 2.47
N GLN A 503 -6.33 -30.44 3.56
CA GLN A 503 -6.29 -29.33 4.52
C GLN A 503 -5.15 -29.51 5.51
N TYR A 504 -4.49 -28.42 5.88
CA TYR A 504 -3.48 -28.36 6.94
C TYR A 504 -3.48 -26.98 7.62
N PRO A 505 -2.96 -26.85 8.86
CA PRO A 505 -2.82 -25.56 9.52
C PRO A 505 -1.97 -24.61 8.69
N GLY A 506 -2.51 -23.45 8.30
CA GLY A 506 -1.79 -22.49 7.46
C GLY A 506 -2.22 -22.46 5.99
N ILE A 507 -3.00 -23.44 5.49
CA ILE A 507 -3.35 -23.51 4.07
C ILE A 507 -3.99 -22.22 3.50
N HIS A 508 -4.81 -21.53 4.30
CA HIS A 508 -5.47 -20.29 3.87
C HIS A 508 -4.46 -19.17 3.55
N PHE A 509 -3.33 -19.15 4.26
CA PHE A 509 -2.23 -18.21 4.06
C PHE A 509 -1.48 -18.50 2.76
N ASP A 510 -1.26 -19.77 2.48
CA ASP A 510 -0.59 -20.19 1.25
C ASP A 510 -1.47 -19.93 0.03
N VAL A 511 -2.79 -20.09 0.15
CA VAL A 511 -3.76 -19.73 -0.89
C VAL A 511 -3.77 -18.23 -1.17
N VAL A 512 -3.75 -17.39 -0.13
CA VAL A 512 -3.63 -15.93 -0.29
C VAL A 512 -2.33 -15.58 -1.03
N SER A 513 -1.21 -16.19 -0.65
CA SER A 513 0.09 -15.94 -1.26
C SER A 513 0.07 -16.33 -2.75
N LEU A 514 -0.42 -17.53 -3.06
CA LEU A 514 -0.57 -18.02 -4.43
C LEU A 514 -1.48 -17.12 -5.28
N ALA A 515 -2.61 -16.68 -4.71
CA ALA A 515 -3.57 -15.83 -5.41
C ALA A 515 -2.98 -14.46 -5.75
N ARG A 516 -2.19 -13.87 -4.85
CA ARG A 516 -1.48 -12.60 -5.07
C ARG A 516 -0.34 -12.72 -6.06
N GLU A 517 0.49 -13.77 -5.95
CA GLU A 517 1.57 -14.05 -6.91
C GLU A 517 1.05 -14.11 -8.36
N ASN A 518 -0.19 -14.56 -8.54
CA ASN A 518 -0.76 -14.80 -9.86
C ASN A 518 -1.82 -13.78 -10.29
N ASN A 519 -2.26 -12.81 -9.48
CA ASN A 519 -3.17 -11.72 -9.85
C ASN A 519 -4.41 -12.09 -10.73
N ILE A 520 -4.79 -13.36 -10.80
CA ILE A 520 -5.90 -13.95 -11.59
C ILE A 520 -6.95 -14.55 -10.64
N LEU A 521 -6.60 -14.69 -9.37
CA LEU A 521 -7.42 -15.34 -8.35
C LEU A 521 -8.00 -14.30 -7.38
N LEU A 522 -8.42 -13.14 -7.89
CA LEU A 522 -8.96 -12.09 -7.03
C LEU A 522 -10.30 -12.52 -6.40
N SER A 523 -11.08 -13.36 -7.10
CA SER A 523 -12.35 -13.92 -6.58
C SER A 523 -12.20 -14.83 -5.37
N VAL A 524 -11.07 -15.53 -5.18
CA VAL A 524 -10.89 -16.42 -4.03
C VAL A 524 -10.35 -15.69 -2.80
N LEU A 525 -9.79 -14.49 -2.99
CA LEU A 525 -9.12 -13.74 -1.93
C LEU A 525 -10.05 -13.39 -0.75
N PRO A 526 -11.26 -12.83 -0.93
CA PRO A 526 -12.09 -12.44 0.22
C PRO A 526 -12.45 -13.64 1.10
N ALA A 527 -12.81 -14.79 0.48
CA ALA A 527 -13.11 -16.02 1.21
C ALA A 527 -11.87 -16.65 1.87
N ALA A 528 -10.70 -16.57 1.21
CA ALA A 528 -9.44 -17.05 1.78
C ALA A 528 -9.01 -16.20 2.98
N TYR A 529 -9.13 -14.89 2.89
CA TYR A 529 -8.89 -13.98 3.99
C TYR A 529 -9.82 -14.23 5.17
N TRP A 530 -11.11 -14.39 4.90
CA TRP A 530 -12.10 -14.70 5.92
C TRP A 530 -11.78 -16.00 6.68
N ARG A 531 -11.41 -17.06 5.96
CA ARG A 531 -11.02 -18.34 6.57
C ARG A 531 -9.70 -18.23 7.35
N ALA A 532 -8.72 -17.49 6.84
CA ALA A 532 -7.46 -17.25 7.55
C ALA A 532 -7.70 -16.55 8.90
N VAL A 533 -8.57 -15.53 8.93
CA VAL A 533 -8.93 -14.81 10.16
C VAL A 533 -9.66 -15.74 11.13
N LYS A 534 -10.61 -16.55 10.66
CA LYS A 534 -11.32 -17.52 11.52
C LYS A 534 -10.39 -18.55 12.16
N GLN A 535 -9.24 -18.85 11.55
CA GLN A 535 -8.27 -19.81 12.07
C GLN A 535 -7.29 -19.18 13.09
N CYS A 536 -7.27 -17.86 13.25
CA CYS A 536 -6.38 -17.18 14.19
C CYS A 536 -7.05 -16.98 15.56
N ASP A 537 -6.47 -17.60 16.61
CA ASP A 537 -6.91 -17.41 18.00
C ASP A 537 -6.49 -16.03 18.60
N SER A 538 -5.56 -15.32 17.96
CA SER A 538 -5.03 -14.03 18.40
C SER A 538 -4.71 -13.10 17.22
N PRO A 539 -4.92 -11.76 17.33
CA PRO A 539 -4.49 -10.78 16.33
C PRO A 539 -3.01 -10.86 15.96
N THR A 540 -2.15 -11.23 16.92
CA THR A 540 -0.70 -11.31 16.72
C THR A 540 -0.32 -12.40 15.73
N ASN A 541 -1.04 -13.53 15.71
CA ASN A 541 -0.76 -14.64 14.79
C ASN A 541 -1.07 -14.30 13.32
N LEU A 542 -1.90 -13.27 13.08
CA LEU A 542 -2.21 -12.75 11.75
C LEU A 542 -1.08 -11.86 11.20
N ILE A 543 -0.35 -11.19 12.09
CA ILE A 543 0.73 -10.24 11.77
C ILE A 543 2.09 -10.95 11.74
N ASP A 544 2.33 -11.84 12.68
CA ASP A 544 3.61 -12.55 12.87
C ASP A 544 3.66 -13.89 12.10
N GLY A 545 2.55 -14.29 11.46
CA GLY A 545 2.38 -15.59 10.81
C GLY A 545 2.17 -16.74 11.80
N ILE A 546 1.48 -17.80 11.37
CA ILE A 546 1.35 -19.03 12.16
C ILE A 546 2.61 -19.87 11.93
N ALA A 547 3.28 -20.29 13.01
CA ALA A 547 4.32 -21.31 12.96
C ALA A 547 3.68 -22.67 12.60
N ALA A 548 3.51 -22.94 11.31
CA ALA A 548 3.05 -24.23 10.82
C ALA A 548 4.20 -25.23 10.91
N ASN A 549 4.23 -26.00 11.99
CA ASN A 549 5.15 -27.12 12.17
C ASN A 549 4.69 -28.35 11.36
N VAL A 550 4.39 -28.21 10.06
CA VAL A 550 3.99 -29.35 9.22
C VAL A 550 4.37 -29.17 7.74
N SER A 551 5.20 -30.10 7.27
CA SER A 551 5.64 -30.39 5.89
C SER A 551 6.87 -29.64 5.34
N SER A 552 7.72 -30.43 4.71
CA SER A 552 9.16 -30.27 4.43
C SER A 552 9.55 -29.19 3.41
N ARG A 553 8.70 -28.21 3.12
CA ARG A 553 8.96 -27.18 2.09
C ARG A 553 9.23 -25.76 2.62
N SER A 554 9.33 -25.58 3.94
CA SER A 554 9.74 -24.30 4.52
C SER A 554 10.81 -24.47 5.62
N ASN A 555 12.05 -24.69 5.20
CA ASN A 555 13.21 -24.22 6.00
C ASN A 555 13.32 -22.68 6.00
N SER A 556 12.33 -22.00 5.42
CA SER A 556 12.04 -20.63 5.72
C SER A 556 11.14 -20.55 6.96
N ASN A 557 11.74 -20.20 8.10
CA ASN A 557 11.14 -19.25 9.05
C ASN A 557 10.84 -17.92 8.34
N LYS A 558 10.12 -17.95 7.21
CA LYS A 558 9.49 -16.78 6.64
C LYS A 558 8.16 -16.71 7.34
N VAL A 559 8.18 -15.96 8.44
CA VAL A 559 7.10 -15.02 8.75
C VAL A 559 6.60 -14.50 7.41
N ILE A 560 5.46 -15.01 6.93
CA ILE A 560 4.76 -14.36 5.83
C ILE A 560 4.33 -13.04 6.46
N HIS A 561 5.14 -11.99 6.29
CA HIS A 561 4.69 -10.65 6.59
C HIS A 561 3.45 -10.44 5.70
N TRP A 562 2.29 -10.36 6.35
CA TRP A 562 1.05 -9.98 5.72
C TRP A 562 1.10 -8.52 5.33
N ASP A 563 1.83 -8.20 4.25
CA ASP A 563 1.86 -6.85 3.66
C ASP A 563 0.46 -6.44 3.13
N GLY A 564 -0.48 -7.39 3.08
CA GLY A 564 -1.89 -7.17 2.74
C GLY A 564 -2.77 -6.59 3.83
N PHE A 565 -2.31 -6.56 5.08
CA PHE A 565 -2.99 -5.85 6.17
C PHE A 565 -2.45 -4.44 6.40
N GLY A 566 -1.80 -3.87 5.38
CA GLY A 566 -1.46 -2.45 5.34
C GLY A 566 -2.68 -1.57 5.12
N ASN A 567 -3.74 -1.72 5.91
CA ASN A 567 -4.80 -0.74 6.21
C ASN A 567 -5.91 -1.34 7.12
N GLY A 568 -5.66 -1.35 8.42
CA GLY A 568 -6.58 -0.81 9.44
C GLY A 568 -8.00 -1.38 9.71
N ASN A 569 -8.59 -2.28 8.93
CA ASN A 569 -10.02 -2.60 9.13
C ASN A 569 -10.36 -3.87 9.95
N MET A 570 -9.53 -4.92 10.00
CA MET A 570 -9.83 -6.12 10.81
C MET A 570 -8.97 -6.35 12.05
N ILE A 571 -7.84 -5.64 12.19
CA ILE A 571 -6.97 -5.82 13.37
C ILE A 571 -7.66 -5.31 14.65
N THR A 572 -8.66 -4.42 14.54
CA THR A 572 -9.47 -3.98 15.70
C THR A 572 -10.52 -5.00 16.15
N SER A 573 -10.69 -6.13 15.47
CA SER A 573 -11.69 -7.16 15.84
C SER A 573 -11.12 -8.49 16.33
N ALA A 574 -9.80 -8.70 16.26
CA ALA A 574 -9.23 -9.99 16.61
C ALA A 574 -9.00 -10.25 18.13
N PRO A 575 -8.96 -9.28 19.06
CA PRO A 575 -9.01 -9.59 20.49
C PRO A 575 -10.44 -9.41 21.00
N ILE A 576 -11.40 -10.17 20.46
CA ILE A 576 -12.78 -10.20 20.98
C ILE A 576 -13.14 -11.59 21.54
N LEU A 577 -12.38 -12.65 21.24
CA LEU A 577 -12.68 -13.99 21.74
C LEU A 577 -12.14 -14.31 23.16
N GLY A 578 -11.17 -13.54 23.67
CA GLY A 578 -10.53 -13.86 24.96
C GLY A 578 -11.13 -13.23 26.21
N SER A 579 -11.77 -12.05 26.12
CA SER A 579 -12.24 -11.30 27.31
C SER A 579 -13.77 -11.28 27.50
N ALA A 580 -14.53 -11.80 26.54
CA ALA A 580 -15.99 -11.83 26.60
C ALA A 580 -16.55 -12.79 27.66
N LEU A 581 -15.74 -13.73 28.16
CA LEU A 581 -16.13 -14.66 29.24
C LEU A 581 -16.21 -14.01 30.63
N ALA A 582 -15.72 -12.79 30.83
CA ALA A 582 -15.56 -12.21 32.17
C ALA A 582 -16.56 -11.09 32.56
N THR A 583 -17.25 -10.42 31.63
CA THR A 583 -17.91 -9.14 31.97
C THR A 583 -19.35 -8.92 31.52
N GLY A 584 -20.01 -9.88 30.86
CA GLY A 584 -21.48 -9.90 30.76
C GLY A 584 -22.15 -8.60 30.28
N ARG A 585 -21.56 -7.86 29.33
CA ARG A 585 -22.17 -6.68 28.68
C ARG A 585 -21.90 -6.65 27.16
N PRO A 586 -22.83 -6.14 26.33
CA PRO A 586 -22.88 -6.39 24.90
C PRO A 586 -22.04 -5.35 24.12
N TYR A 587 -21.09 -5.78 23.28
CA TYR A 587 -20.31 -4.87 22.44
C TYR A 587 -19.86 -5.49 21.10
N CYS A 588 -20.28 -4.81 20.01
CA CYS A 588 -19.87 -4.89 18.59
C CYS A 588 -20.81 -5.65 17.61
N ALA A 589 -21.89 -5.01 17.15
CA ALA A 589 -22.94 -5.62 16.33
C ALA A 589 -22.49 -6.32 15.03
N ASP A 590 -21.37 -5.93 14.40
CA ASP A 590 -21.05 -6.41 13.04
C ASP A 590 -20.12 -7.64 12.99
N THR A 591 -19.24 -7.84 13.98
CA THR A 591 -18.53 -9.13 14.15
C THR A 591 -19.31 -10.16 14.96
N TRP A 592 -20.32 -9.72 15.71
CA TRP A 592 -21.25 -10.60 16.43
C TRP A 592 -22.16 -11.41 15.51
N ILE A 593 -22.35 -11.04 14.24
CA ILE A 593 -23.36 -11.71 13.42
C ILE A 593 -22.86 -13.05 12.81
N THR A 594 -21.56 -13.22 12.58
CA THR A 594 -21.04 -14.38 11.81
C THR A 594 -20.48 -15.53 12.66
N SER A 595 -19.77 -15.26 13.77
CA SER A 595 -19.58 -16.24 14.87
C SER A 595 -20.90 -16.47 15.62
N SER A 596 -21.81 -15.53 15.40
CA SER A 596 -23.18 -15.39 15.88
C SER A 596 -24.13 -16.50 15.48
N TYR A 597 -24.09 -16.97 14.24
CA TYR A 597 -25.16 -17.82 13.70
C TYR A 597 -25.27 -19.17 14.42
N GLU A 598 -24.16 -19.85 14.71
CA GLU A 598 -24.17 -21.10 15.49
C GLU A 598 -24.54 -20.85 16.95
N PHE A 599 -24.03 -19.77 17.56
CA PHE A 599 -24.33 -19.41 18.94
C PHE A 599 -25.79 -18.95 19.13
N PHE A 600 -26.32 -18.10 18.24
CA PHE A 600 -27.70 -17.61 18.24
C PHE A 600 -28.68 -18.67 17.76
N SER A 601 -28.36 -19.57 16.84
CA SER A 601 -29.24 -20.72 16.54
C SER A 601 -29.34 -21.67 17.74
N THR A 602 -28.23 -21.87 18.48
CA THR A 602 -28.19 -22.65 19.73
C THR A 602 -28.84 -21.91 20.92
N TYR A 603 -28.70 -20.58 21.01
CA TYR A 603 -29.28 -19.76 22.08
C TYR A 603 -30.77 -19.48 21.85
N ALA A 604 -31.18 -19.28 20.60
CA ALA A 604 -32.57 -19.09 20.22
C ALA A 604 -33.38 -20.39 20.36
N SER A 605 -32.72 -21.55 20.41
CA SER A 605 -33.34 -22.83 20.79
C SER A 605 -33.40 -23.07 22.32
N SER A 606 -33.02 -22.08 23.14
CA SER A 606 -33.25 -22.12 24.59
C SER A 606 -34.72 -21.81 24.92
N GLU A 607 -35.29 -22.47 25.95
CA GLU A 607 -36.68 -22.29 26.42
C GLU A 607 -37.00 -20.86 26.94
N LYS A 608 -36.05 -19.92 26.85
CA LYS A 608 -36.13 -18.57 27.44
C LYS A 608 -36.60 -17.49 26.45
N ILE A 609 -36.80 -17.81 25.18
CA ILE A 609 -37.22 -16.87 24.13
C ILE A 609 -38.52 -17.39 23.48
N CYS A 610 -39.50 -16.52 23.25
CA CYS A 610 -40.73 -16.94 22.58
C CYS A 610 -40.49 -17.25 21.09
N ALA A 611 -41.31 -18.11 20.49
CA ALA A 611 -41.15 -18.56 19.10
C ALA A 611 -41.04 -17.42 18.07
N GLN A 612 -41.77 -16.32 18.27
CA GLN A 612 -41.69 -15.14 17.39
C GLN A 612 -40.33 -14.42 17.47
N CYS A 613 -39.80 -14.23 18.68
CA CYS A 613 -38.48 -13.62 18.86
C CYS A 613 -37.35 -14.55 18.41
N GLN A 614 -37.52 -15.87 18.56
CA GLN A 614 -36.60 -16.88 18.02
C GLN A 614 -36.54 -16.77 16.49
N GLN A 615 -37.69 -16.77 15.82
CA GLN A 615 -37.77 -16.63 14.36
C GLN A 615 -37.15 -15.32 13.88
N HIS A 616 -37.49 -14.20 14.52
CA HIS A 616 -36.94 -12.89 14.18
C HIS A 616 -35.42 -12.81 14.37
N THR A 617 -34.88 -13.47 15.40
CA THR A 617 -33.42 -13.53 15.65
C THR A 617 -32.70 -14.33 14.57
N ILE A 618 -33.26 -15.48 14.16
CA ILE A 618 -32.70 -16.32 13.11
C ILE A 618 -32.69 -15.57 11.77
N GLU A 619 -33.82 -14.93 11.41
CA GLU A 619 -33.95 -14.15 10.18
C GLU A 619 -33.00 -12.94 10.17
N SER A 620 -32.89 -12.22 11.29
CA SER A 620 -32.00 -11.07 11.41
C SER A 620 -30.53 -11.48 11.35
N ALA A 621 -30.15 -12.60 11.98
CA ALA A 621 -28.80 -13.14 11.91
C ALA A 621 -28.45 -13.58 10.48
N ALA A 622 -29.36 -14.27 9.79
CA ALA A 622 -29.17 -14.68 8.40
C ALA A 622 -29.03 -13.48 7.45
N ALA A 623 -29.89 -12.46 7.61
CA ALA A 623 -29.84 -11.23 6.82
C ALA A 623 -28.54 -10.44 7.06
N GLY A 624 -28.11 -10.32 8.32
CA GLY A 624 -26.84 -9.68 8.65
C GLY A 624 -25.63 -10.45 8.10
N ARG A 625 -25.68 -11.78 8.15
CA ARG A 625 -24.62 -12.65 7.62
C ARG A 625 -24.46 -12.49 6.11
N LYS A 626 -25.58 -12.43 5.38
CA LYS A 626 -25.60 -12.18 3.94
C LYS A 626 -25.00 -10.80 3.62
N ARG A 627 -25.37 -9.76 4.36
CA ARG A 627 -24.81 -8.41 4.19
C ARG A 627 -23.31 -8.37 4.42
N ILE A 628 -22.82 -8.98 5.50
CA ILE A 628 -21.37 -9.08 5.79
C ILE A 628 -20.63 -9.81 4.68
N TRP A 629 -21.24 -10.83 4.10
CA TRP A 629 -20.66 -11.55 2.98
C TRP A 629 -20.60 -10.70 1.72
N GLU A 630 -21.67 -9.96 1.39
CA GLU A 630 -21.71 -9.00 0.27
C GLU A 630 -20.65 -7.91 0.42
N ASP A 631 -20.41 -7.42 1.64
CA ASP A 631 -19.41 -6.40 1.96
C ASP A 631 -17.99 -6.98 2.17
N LEU A 632 -17.83 -8.31 2.16
CA LEU A 632 -16.58 -9.00 2.53
C LEU A 632 -15.34 -8.52 1.76
N PRO A 633 -15.39 -8.31 0.42
CA PRO A 633 -14.25 -7.80 -0.33
C PRO A 633 -13.79 -6.42 0.17
N GLY A 634 -14.74 -5.55 0.53
CA GLY A 634 -14.46 -4.21 1.02
C GLY A 634 -13.69 -4.18 2.34
N PHE A 635 -13.83 -5.21 3.19
CA PHE A 635 -13.02 -5.32 4.41
C PHE A 635 -11.53 -5.54 4.13
N PHE A 636 -11.19 -6.04 2.93
CA PHE A 636 -9.82 -6.31 2.50
C PHE A 636 -9.34 -5.38 1.39
N GLU A 637 -10.03 -4.25 1.18
CA GLU A 637 -9.73 -3.27 0.12
C GLU A 637 -9.75 -3.88 -1.28
N LEU A 638 -10.56 -4.91 -1.50
CA LEU A 638 -10.78 -5.54 -2.80
C LEU A 638 -12.02 -4.94 -3.49
N PRO A 639 -12.06 -4.97 -4.83
CA PRO A 639 -13.26 -4.66 -5.60
C PRO A 639 -14.49 -5.47 -5.15
N PRO A 640 -15.72 -5.00 -5.41
CA PRO A 640 -16.93 -5.75 -5.10
C PRO A 640 -17.00 -7.08 -5.87
N TRP A 641 -17.85 -8.00 -5.41
CA TRP A 641 -17.93 -9.37 -5.93
C TRP A 641 -18.21 -9.47 -7.43
N ASP A 642 -19.00 -8.56 -7.99
CA ASP A 642 -19.34 -8.48 -9.42
C ASP A 642 -18.11 -8.16 -10.28
N GLU A 643 -17.20 -7.31 -9.79
CA GLU A 643 -15.92 -7.04 -10.45
C GLU A 643 -14.94 -8.20 -10.28
N LEU A 644 -14.89 -8.82 -9.10
CA LEU A 644 -13.97 -9.93 -8.81
C LEU A 644 -14.28 -11.23 -9.56
N THR A 645 -15.54 -11.46 -9.93
CA THR A 645 -15.99 -12.70 -10.57
C THR A 645 -15.85 -12.69 -12.09
N GLY A 646 -15.44 -11.56 -12.69
CA GLY A 646 -15.25 -11.41 -14.13
C GLY A 646 -14.01 -12.11 -14.73
N ASP A 647 -13.14 -12.67 -13.89
CA ASP A 647 -11.80 -13.16 -14.28
C ASP A 647 -11.68 -14.69 -14.55
N LEU A 648 -12.79 -15.44 -14.57
CA LEU A 648 -12.78 -16.90 -14.81
C LEU A 648 -12.92 -17.30 -16.30
#